data_AF-A0A7X7H974-F1
#
_entry.id   AF-A0A7X7H974-F1
#
_cell.length_a   1.000
_cell.length_b   1.000
_cell.length_c   1.000
_cell.angle_alpha   90.00
_cell.angle_beta   90.00
_cell.angle_gamma   90.00
#
_symmetry.space_group_name_H-M   'P 1'
#
loop_
_entity.id
_entity.type
_entity.pdbx_description
1 polymer ?
#
loop_
_entity_poly.entity_id
_entity_poly.type
_entity_poly.pdbx_seq_one_letter_code
_entity_poly.pdbx_strand_id
1 'polypeptide(L)'
;EKTYFYRYIKFISRELYHQKIGDIEYETPTGVASLWNTKFSERAKALDAIYNLSINNIDDSGRDMVINFKRELTGLVNFREGDICIVYPKNNANDTVLNTQILKGTIVEIMEDEVTVRFRYKQKNRHYFNDNPYWAIEHDSLDSSYNYMYKTLYKFITAPKPTKDLLLGISGPSTPESDSKNTIIGSENHKKNNSKEVKNNSNNDNYIDNNNYSNTLHYPENIISQAINAQDYFLIVGPPGTGKTSIFARRLIEEYYKKLDINIMVIAYTNRAVDELCDAINAAFGYTNGLCENYIRIGSELSCADKHRHRLLQNVSEQSIDRESLRETIDKCRIWVSTLASVTSKPELFSLKKFNVAIIDEASQILEPQIIGLLPEFEKFIMIGDHNQLSTIVKQDNDESKISEPNLTNIGITDCRDSLFERLLRRCINMNWSHSYTQLTKQGRMHNDIATFPANNFYSEALLPALAWQTAKWEMSYNNDNSFDKYVATGRNFFISTENIDLYTQSHKTAIPSNKINEKEADVVVDLLHSIYRVYNQNNKQINHNSIGIIAPYRNQIALIRDKLIKSSIPDAQNIMIDTVERFQGSQRNIIIMSFCINQPSQLKFLCNMSSDGKVDRKLNVSITRAREQMFLIGNANIMKLQPVYKKLLDFYKDKMIEN
;
A
#
# COMPACT_ATOMS: atom_id res chain seq x y z
N GLU A 1 -25.79 -1.50 19.14
CA GLU A 1 -25.99 -0.38 18.19
C GLU A 1 -25.64 1.00 18.77
N LYS A 2 -26.43 1.54 19.72
CA LYS A 2 -26.17 2.88 20.31
C LYS A 2 -24.73 3.06 20.82
N THR A 3 -24.22 2.11 21.60
CA THR A 3 -22.84 2.12 22.12
C THR A 3 -21.80 2.12 21.00
N TYR A 4 -22.00 1.30 19.97
CA TYR A 4 -21.13 1.23 18.80
C TYR A 4 -21.06 2.57 18.06
N PHE A 5 -22.22 3.16 17.80
CA PHE A 5 -22.32 4.43 17.07
C PHE A 5 -21.62 5.57 17.80
N TYR A 6 -21.88 5.74 19.10
CA TYR A 6 -21.20 6.78 19.88
C TYR A 6 -19.70 6.55 20.01
N ARG A 7 -19.28 5.28 20.16
CA ARG A 7 -17.85 4.94 20.25
C ARG A 7 -17.11 5.35 18.98
N TYR A 8 -17.62 4.97 17.81
CA TYR A 8 -16.98 5.33 16.55
C TYR A 8 -17.13 6.81 16.19
N ILE A 9 -18.23 7.49 16.57
CA ILE A 9 -18.30 8.96 16.45
C ILE A 9 -17.18 9.63 17.26
N LYS A 10 -16.99 9.22 18.52
CA LYS A 10 -15.93 9.76 19.38
C LYS A 10 -14.55 9.54 18.76
N PHE A 11 -14.31 8.33 18.23
CA PHE A 11 -13.08 7.99 17.53
C PHE A 11 -12.85 8.88 16.30
N ILE A 12 -13.83 9.03 15.40
CA ILE A 12 -13.71 9.88 14.21
C ILE A 12 -13.49 11.34 14.58
N SER A 13 -14.22 11.85 15.58
CA SER A 13 -14.07 13.23 16.05
C SER A 13 -12.67 13.51 16.59
N ARG A 14 -12.08 12.55 17.31
CA ARG A 14 -10.70 12.64 17.80
C ARG A 14 -9.68 12.57 16.68
N GLU A 15 -9.85 11.67 15.70
CA GLU A 15 -8.98 11.65 14.52
C GLU A 15 -8.99 12.99 13.77
N LEU A 16 -10.18 13.57 13.57
CA LEU A 16 -10.33 14.88 12.94
C LEU A 16 -9.65 15.99 13.78
N TYR A 17 -9.77 15.92 15.10
CA TYR A 17 -9.11 16.86 16.00
C TYR A 17 -7.58 16.75 15.88
N HIS A 18 -7.03 15.55 16.04
CA HIS A 18 -5.60 15.26 15.84
C HIS A 18 -5.10 15.65 14.45
N GLN A 19 -5.95 15.56 13.41
CA GLN A 19 -5.61 16.07 12.09
C GLN A 19 -5.40 17.58 12.07
N LYS A 20 -6.29 18.32 12.74
CA LYS A 20 -6.25 19.78 12.76
C LYS A 20 -5.16 20.31 13.69
N ILE A 21 -5.11 19.84 14.93
CA ILE A 21 -4.24 20.40 15.96
C ILE A 21 -2.85 19.77 16.00
N GLY A 22 -2.68 18.58 15.42
CA GLY A 22 -1.49 17.77 15.59
C GLY A 22 -1.48 17.00 16.90
N ASP A 23 -0.48 16.15 17.04
CA ASP A 23 -0.19 15.42 18.26
C ASP A 23 1.03 16.06 18.95
N ILE A 24 0.92 16.27 20.27
CA ILE A 24 1.92 16.91 21.12
C ILE A 24 3.12 15.97 21.36
N GLU A 25 2.93 14.65 21.20
CA GLU A 25 3.99 13.65 21.41
C GLU A 25 5.02 13.56 20.27
N TYR A 26 4.75 14.15 19.11
CA TYR A 26 5.70 14.12 17.98
C TYR A 26 6.82 15.16 18.16
N GLU A 27 8.08 14.75 17.97
CA GLU A 27 9.26 15.65 17.93
C GLU A 27 9.15 16.72 16.83
N THR A 28 8.24 16.57 15.86
CA THR A 28 7.89 17.60 14.88
C THR A 28 6.43 18.02 15.02
N PRO A 29 6.13 19.32 15.00
CA PRO A 29 4.77 19.83 14.98
C PRO A 29 3.99 19.23 13.81
N THR A 30 3.00 18.39 14.11
CA THR A 30 2.14 17.75 13.10
C THR A 30 0.80 18.49 12.98
N GLY A 31 0.01 18.15 11.95
CA GLY A 31 -1.33 18.70 11.77
C GLY A 31 -1.37 20.08 11.12
N VAL A 32 -2.57 20.52 10.76
CA VAL A 32 -2.78 21.79 10.02
C VAL A 32 -2.36 23.00 10.85
N ALA A 33 -2.50 22.94 12.17
CA ALA A 33 -2.13 24.04 13.06
C ALA A 33 -0.63 24.35 13.09
N SER A 34 0.21 23.41 12.66
CA SER A 34 1.65 23.64 12.50
C SER A 34 1.94 24.87 11.61
N LEU A 35 1.08 25.17 10.63
CA LEU A 35 1.24 26.29 9.71
C LEU A 35 1.32 27.65 10.43
N TRP A 36 0.65 27.79 11.58
CA TRP A 36 0.65 29.02 12.38
C TRP A 36 1.27 28.88 13.77
N ASN A 37 1.46 27.66 14.27
CA ASN A 37 2.10 27.42 15.56
C ASN A 37 3.64 27.28 15.48
N THR A 38 4.20 27.26 14.27
CA THR A 38 5.64 27.05 14.06
C THR A 38 6.21 28.16 13.19
N LYS A 39 7.52 28.39 13.27
CA LYS A 39 8.15 29.41 12.41
C LYS A 39 8.34 28.85 11.02
N PHE A 40 8.11 29.66 9.99
CA PHE A 40 8.35 29.28 8.60
C PHE A 40 9.79 28.75 8.39
N SER A 41 10.78 29.39 9.01
CA SER A 41 12.19 28.96 8.93
C SER A 41 12.44 27.55 9.48
N GLU A 42 11.65 27.10 10.47
CA GLU A 42 11.77 25.75 11.03
C GLU A 42 11.19 24.73 10.05
N ARG A 43 10.03 25.02 9.45
CA ARG A 43 9.41 24.17 8.43
C ARG A 43 10.24 24.09 7.14
N ALA A 44 10.81 25.21 6.70
CA ALA A 44 11.74 25.24 5.57
C ALA A 44 12.99 24.38 5.84
N LYS A 45 13.56 24.44 7.05
CA LYS A 45 14.68 23.56 7.47
C LYS A 45 14.28 22.08 7.54
N ALA A 46 13.04 21.78 7.89
CA ALA A 46 12.49 20.42 7.86
C ALA A 46 12.14 19.93 6.44
N LEU A 47 12.35 20.78 5.41
CA LEU A 47 12.02 20.56 4.01
C LEU A 47 10.51 20.49 3.72
N ASP A 48 9.66 20.94 4.66
CA ASP A 48 8.19 20.90 4.60
C ASP A 48 7.57 22.12 3.88
N ALA A 49 8.40 23.00 3.30
CA ALA A 49 7.96 24.14 2.51
C ALA A 49 8.85 24.31 1.26
N ILE A 50 8.21 24.57 0.11
CA ILE A 50 8.89 25.02 -1.12
C ILE A 50 8.58 26.50 -1.28
N TYR A 51 9.58 27.35 -1.48
CA TYR A 51 9.41 28.81 -1.47
C TYR A 51 10.40 29.51 -2.39
N ASN A 52 10.28 30.84 -2.50
CA ASN A 52 10.94 31.65 -3.53
C ASN A 52 10.61 31.11 -4.94
N LEU A 53 9.33 30.79 -5.13
CA LEU A 53 8.81 30.30 -6.39
C LEU A 53 8.31 31.47 -7.23
N SER A 54 8.66 31.49 -8.51
CA SER A 54 8.10 32.43 -9.49
C SER A 54 7.21 31.68 -10.48
N ILE A 55 6.18 32.34 -11.01
CA ILE A 55 5.28 31.71 -11.98
C ILE A 55 5.97 31.67 -13.35
N ASN A 56 6.12 30.48 -13.91
CA ASN A 56 6.61 30.29 -15.29
C ASN A 56 5.42 30.32 -16.27
N ASN A 57 4.38 29.52 -16.01
CA ASN A 57 3.20 29.43 -16.87
C ASN A 57 1.92 29.12 -16.07
N ILE A 58 0.77 29.57 -16.57
CA ILE A 58 -0.55 29.21 -16.06
C ILE A 58 -1.43 28.68 -17.19
N ASP A 59 -1.82 27.41 -17.11
CA ASP A 59 -2.82 26.79 -17.97
C ASP A 59 -4.18 26.71 -17.25
N ASP A 60 -5.17 27.42 -17.76
CA ASP A 60 -6.56 27.36 -17.30
C ASP A 60 -7.55 27.00 -18.43
N SER A 61 -7.05 26.46 -19.54
CA SER A 61 -7.84 26.10 -20.73
C SER A 61 -8.77 24.90 -20.50
N GLY A 62 -8.34 23.96 -19.66
CA GLY A 62 -9.05 22.70 -19.37
C GLY A 62 -10.16 22.83 -18.32
N ARG A 63 -10.53 21.72 -17.66
CA ARG A 63 -11.47 21.75 -16.52
C ARG A 63 -10.81 22.28 -15.24
N ASP A 64 -9.54 21.94 -15.04
CA ASP A 64 -8.74 22.35 -13.89
C ASP A 64 -7.84 23.54 -14.27
N MET A 65 -7.21 24.20 -13.27
CA MET A 65 -6.16 25.21 -13.49
C MET A 65 -4.84 24.62 -13.02
N VAL A 66 -3.79 24.73 -13.83
CA VAL A 66 -2.44 24.23 -13.55
C VAL A 66 -1.47 25.40 -13.62
N ILE A 67 -0.60 25.54 -12.62
CA ILE A 67 0.48 26.53 -12.63
C ILE A 67 1.81 25.79 -12.52
N ASN A 68 2.72 26.10 -13.43
CA ASN A 68 4.11 25.72 -13.35
C ASN A 68 4.88 26.85 -12.66
N PHE A 69 5.52 26.52 -11.54
CA PHE A 69 6.37 27.43 -10.79
C PHE A 69 7.83 27.08 -11.00
N LYS A 70 8.65 28.09 -11.30
CA LYS A 70 10.10 27.99 -11.30
C LYS A 70 10.64 28.05 -9.87
N ARG A 71 11.57 27.15 -9.55
CA ARG A 71 12.28 27.03 -8.28
C ARG A 71 13.64 27.72 -8.37
N GLU A 72 13.89 28.70 -7.51
CA GLU A 72 15.23 29.31 -7.40
C GLU A 72 16.18 28.48 -6.53
N LEU A 73 15.65 27.76 -5.53
CA LEU A 73 16.43 26.91 -4.64
C LEU A 73 16.38 25.46 -5.12
N THR A 74 17.49 25.00 -5.70
CA THR A 74 17.71 23.59 -6.01
C THR A 74 18.04 22.83 -4.72
N GLY A 75 17.37 21.71 -4.51
CA GLY A 75 17.57 20.93 -3.29
C GLY A 75 16.42 20.01 -2.92
N LEU A 76 16.67 19.23 -1.87
CA LEU A 76 15.74 18.26 -1.31
C LEU A 76 14.46 18.93 -0.82
N VAL A 77 13.32 18.31 -1.11
CA VAL A 77 12.02 18.74 -0.61
C VAL A 77 11.27 17.55 -0.03
N ASN A 78 10.52 17.78 1.04
CA ASN A 78 9.67 16.79 1.69
C ASN A 78 8.25 16.77 1.05
N PHE A 79 8.19 16.80 -0.28
CA PHE A 79 6.96 16.79 -1.08
C PHE A 79 7.00 15.68 -2.13
N ARG A 80 5.82 15.26 -2.58
CA ARG A 80 5.63 14.20 -3.56
C ARG A 80 4.51 14.55 -4.52
N GLU A 81 4.56 13.94 -5.70
CA GLU A 81 3.41 13.95 -6.61
C GLU A 81 2.18 13.35 -5.94
N GLY A 82 1.05 14.03 -6.14
CA GLY A 82 -0.22 13.73 -5.48
C GLY A 82 -0.40 14.34 -4.09
N ASP A 83 0.64 14.92 -3.48
CA ASP A 83 0.49 15.60 -2.19
C ASP A 83 -0.45 16.81 -2.33
N ILE A 84 -1.33 16.97 -1.35
CA ILE A 84 -2.25 18.10 -1.27
C ILE A 84 -1.50 19.25 -0.63
N CYS A 85 -1.58 20.42 -1.23
CA CYS A 85 -0.84 21.58 -0.77
C CYS A 85 -1.72 22.84 -0.73
N ILE A 86 -1.27 23.78 0.10
CA ILE A 86 -1.66 25.18 -0.01
C ILE A 86 -0.57 25.94 -0.75
N VAL A 87 -0.99 26.90 -1.56
CA VAL A 87 -0.15 27.80 -2.32
C VAL A 87 -0.56 29.22 -1.99
N TYR A 88 0.39 30.07 -1.66
CA TYR A 88 0.11 31.45 -1.26
C TYR A 88 1.27 32.40 -1.63
N PRO A 89 0.99 33.70 -1.86
CA PRO A 89 2.03 34.69 -2.07
C PRO A 89 2.96 34.84 -0.87
N LYS A 90 4.27 34.90 -1.12
CA LYS A 90 5.28 35.15 -0.09
C LYS A 90 6.34 36.12 -0.62
N ASN A 91 5.97 37.39 -0.69
CA ASN A 91 6.83 38.46 -1.20
C ASN A 91 7.83 38.93 -0.15
N ASN A 92 7.52 38.77 1.15
CA ASN A 92 8.39 39.13 2.25
C ASN A 92 8.34 38.11 3.40
N ALA A 93 9.17 38.33 4.43
CA ALA A 93 9.28 37.43 5.58
C ALA A 93 8.00 37.35 6.43
N ASN A 94 7.20 38.41 6.47
CA ASN A 94 5.96 38.50 7.26
C ASN A 94 4.75 37.89 6.56
N ASP A 95 4.84 37.58 5.27
CA ASP A 95 3.77 36.90 4.55
C ASP A 95 3.69 35.43 5.02
N THR A 96 2.49 35.04 5.41
CA THR A 96 2.15 33.73 5.97
C THR A 96 0.81 33.26 5.43
N VAL A 97 0.47 32.01 5.72
CA VAL A 97 -0.84 31.44 5.39
C VAL A 97 -2.03 32.15 6.07
N LEU A 98 -1.77 32.95 7.12
CA LEU A 98 -2.82 33.60 7.92
C LEU A 98 -3.20 35.00 7.42
N ASN A 99 -2.30 35.68 6.71
CA ASN A 99 -2.46 37.07 6.28
C ASN A 99 -2.46 37.22 4.75
N THR A 100 -2.43 36.11 4.01
CA THR A 100 -2.51 36.08 2.55
C THR A 100 -3.65 35.17 2.09
N GLN A 101 -4.10 35.37 0.85
CA GLN A 101 -5.09 34.47 0.27
C GLN A 101 -4.43 33.13 -0.10
N ILE A 102 -4.99 32.05 0.45
CA ILE A 102 -4.54 30.70 0.14
C ILE A 102 -5.29 30.11 -1.05
N LEU A 103 -4.57 29.39 -1.87
CA LEU A 103 -5.10 28.56 -2.95
C LEU A 103 -4.81 27.10 -2.62
N LYS A 104 -5.78 26.20 -2.85
CA LYS A 104 -5.60 24.76 -2.59
C LYS A 104 -5.33 24.01 -3.87
N GLY A 105 -4.33 23.15 -3.85
CA GLY A 105 -3.91 22.38 -5.00
C GLY A 105 -3.41 20.98 -4.66
N THR A 106 -2.94 20.32 -5.70
CA THR A 106 -2.27 19.03 -5.65
C THR A 106 -1.03 19.14 -6.50
N ILE A 107 0.10 18.68 -5.97
CA ILE A 107 1.36 18.63 -6.72
C ILE A 107 1.20 17.60 -7.84
N VAL A 108 1.42 18.04 -9.07
CA VAL A 108 1.38 17.19 -10.27
C VAL A 108 2.75 16.59 -10.51
N GLU A 109 3.79 17.42 -10.41
CA GLU A 109 5.16 17.07 -10.78
C GLU A 109 6.15 17.94 -9.99
N ILE A 110 7.30 17.37 -9.61
CA ILE A 110 8.40 18.08 -8.95
C ILE A 110 9.70 17.77 -9.68
N MET A 111 10.28 18.80 -10.30
CA MET A 111 11.59 18.77 -10.94
C MET A 111 12.61 19.55 -10.10
N GLU A 112 13.88 19.52 -10.49
CA GLU A 112 14.94 20.22 -9.77
C GLU A 112 14.72 21.75 -9.77
N ASP A 113 14.29 22.29 -10.90
CA ASP A 113 14.09 23.71 -11.19
C ASP A 113 12.62 24.12 -11.35
N GLU A 114 11.67 23.18 -11.32
CA GLU A 114 10.25 23.46 -11.47
C GLU A 114 9.37 22.64 -10.52
N VAL A 115 8.19 23.17 -10.19
CA VAL A 115 7.12 22.44 -9.51
C VAL A 115 5.78 22.81 -10.13
N THR A 116 5.03 21.79 -10.54
CA THR A 116 3.72 21.96 -11.19
C THR A 116 2.61 21.65 -10.20
N VAL A 117 1.68 22.59 -10.02
CA VAL A 117 0.54 22.46 -9.09
C VAL A 117 -0.77 22.59 -9.85
N ARG A 118 -1.66 21.62 -9.65
CA ARG A 118 -3.04 21.68 -10.11
C ARG A 118 -3.96 22.17 -9.01
N PHE A 119 -4.69 23.24 -9.28
CA PHE A 119 -5.59 23.90 -8.35
C PHE A 119 -6.98 23.31 -8.41
N ARG A 120 -7.62 23.20 -7.24
CA ARG A 120 -8.99 22.69 -7.12
C ARG A 120 -10.05 23.65 -7.63
N TYR A 121 -9.79 24.93 -7.45
CA TYR A 121 -10.70 25.99 -7.84
C TYR A 121 -9.93 26.97 -8.71
N LYS A 122 -10.49 27.28 -9.88
CA LYS A 122 -9.89 28.24 -10.79
C LYS A 122 -9.96 29.64 -10.17
N GLN A 123 -8.80 30.28 -10.02
CA GLN A 123 -8.73 31.70 -9.73
C GLN A 123 -8.61 32.43 -11.08
N LYS A 124 -9.67 33.16 -11.48
CA LYS A 124 -9.71 33.83 -12.78
C LYS A 124 -9.05 35.20 -12.78
N ASN A 125 -8.83 35.80 -11.60
CA ASN A 125 -8.19 37.11 -11.51
C ASN A 125 -6.69 36.99 -11.82
N ARG A 126 -6.27 37.36 -13.03
CA ARG A 126 -4.86 37.34 -13.45
C ARG A 126 -3.99 38.36 -12.70
N HIS A 127 -4.56 39.47 -12.24
CA HIS A 127 -3.80 40.48 -11.49
C HIS A 127 -3.28 39.89 -10.18
N TYR A 128 -4.08 39.05 -9.51
CA TYR A 128 -3.64 38.34 -8.31
C TYR A 128 -2.35 37.54 -8.52
N PHE A 129 -2.15 36.95 -9.70
CA PHE A 129 -0.93 36.23 -10.02
C PHE A 129 0.22 37.16 -10.39
N ASN A 130 -0.06 38.16 -11.22
CA ASN A 130 0.95 39.09 -11.73
C ASN A 130 1.51 40.03 -10.67
N ASP A 131 0.69 40.42 -9.70
CA ASP A 131 1.05 41.37 -8.63
C ASP A 131 1.92 40.71 -7.54
N ASN A 132 2.05 39.38 -7.54
CA ASN A 132 2.78 38.60 -6.56
C ASN A 132 3.98 37.89 -7.22
N PRO A 133 5.21 38.45 -7.11
CA PRO A 133 6.39 37.86 -7.75
C PRO A 133 6.84 36.52 -7.13
N TYR A 134 6.58 36.31 -5.83
CA TYR A 134 7.08 35.15 -5.10
C TYR A 134 5.98 34.36 -4.40
N TRP A 135 6.10 33.04 -4.42
CA TRP A 135 5.13 32.10 -3.91
C TRP A 135 5.77 31.07 -2.99
N ALA A 136 4.93 30.52 -2.10
CA ALA A 136 5.26 29.40 -1.25
C ALA A 136 4.21 28.29 -1.37
N ILE A 137 4.68 27.06 -1.24
CA ILE A 137 3.89 25.82 -1.20
C ILE A 137 4.17 25.14 0.13
N GLU A 138 3.11 24.83 0.88
CA GLU A 138 3.16 24.08 2.14
C GLU A 138 2.14 22.93 2.12
N HIS A 139 2.33 21.91 2.97
CA HIS A 139 1.41 20.76 3.06
C HIS A 139 0.00 21.17 3.51
N ASP A 140 -1.02 20.52 2.95
CA ASP A 140 -2.42 20.67 3.35
C ASP A 140 -3.07 19.30 3.58
N SER A 141 -4.25 19.30 4.20
CA SER A 141 -5.02 18.09 4.40
C SER A 141 -6.52 18.34 4.25
N LEU A 142 -7.30 17.27 4.04
CA LEU A 142 -8.74 17.36 3.84
C LEU A 142 -9.53 16.65 4.92
N ASP A 143 -10.69 17.22 5.21
CA ASP A 143 -11.67 16.65 6.13
C ASP A 143 -12.60 15.63 5.44
N SER A 144 -12.55 15.52 4.10
CA SER A 144 -13.52 14.74 3.32
C SER A 144 -13.55 13.26 3.70
N SER A 145 -12.41 12.66 4.03
CA SER A 145 -12.31 11.27 4.47
C SER A 145 -13.14 11.00 5.75
N TYR A 146 -13.13 11.93 6.71
CA TYR A 146 -13.87 11.81 7.96
C TYR A 146 -15.37 12.03 7.77
N ASN A 147 -15.76 12.97 6.91
CA ASN A 147 -17.16 13.18 6.55
C ASN A 147 -17.81 11.90 5.98
N TYR A 148 -17.07 11.13 5.18
CA TYR A 148 -17.56 9.84 4.68
C TYR A 148 -17.74 8.82 5.80
N MET A 149 -16.81 8.75 6.76
CA MET A 149 -16.94 7.84 7.90
C MET A 149 -18.23 8.08 8.70
N TYR A 150 -18.59 9.35 8.95
CA TYR A 150 -19.86 9.68 9.61
C TYR A 150 -21.08 9.23 8.80
N LYS A 151 -21.09 9.49 7.48
CA LYS A 151 -22.17 9.07 6.58
C LYS A 151 -22.35 7.55 6.57
N THR A 152 -21.23 6.82 6.49
CA THR A 152 -21.21 5.36 6.51
C THR A 152 -21.75 4.80 7.84
N LEU A 153 -21.38 5.38 8.99
CA LEU A 153 -21.95 4.98 10.28
C LEU A 153 -23.46 5.22 10.35
N TYR A 154 -23.93 6.36 9.84
CA TYR A 154 -25.36 6.67 9.80
C TYR A 154 -26.12 5.69 8.90
N LYS A 155 -25.58 5.37 7.73
CA LYS A 155 -26.15 4.39 6.81
C LYS A 155 -26.22 2.98 7.43
N PHE A 156 -25.21 2.61 8.21
CA PHE A 156 -25.20 1.35 8.94
C PHE A 156 -26.32 1.25 9.98
N ILE A 157 -26.55 2.29 10.80
CA ILE A 157 -27.60 2.22 11.84
C ILE A 157 -29.01 2.11 11.25
N THR A 158 -29.22 2.62 10.02
CA THR A 158 -30.48 2.49 9.27
C THR A 158 -30.65 1.15 8.55
N ALA A 159 -29.62 0.30 8.53
CA ALA A 159 -29.70 -1.01 7.88
C ALA A 159 -30.65 -1.98 8.63
N PRO A 160 -31.19 -3.00 7.95
CA PRO A 160 -32.01 -4.03 8.59
C PRO A 160 -31.28 -4.72 9.74
N LYS A 161 -32.04 -5.10 10.78
CA LYS A 161 -31.48 -5.76 11.97
C LYS A 161 -30.63 -7.00 11.67
N PRO A 162 -31.05 -7.95 10.80
CA PRO A 162 -30.23 -9.13 10.48
C PRO A 162 -28.85 -8.74 9.91
N THR A 163 -28.81 -7.74 9.03
CA THR A 163 -27.56 -7.21 8.47
C THR A 163 -26.69 -6.58 9.56
N LYS A 164 -27.29 -5.81 10.48
CA LYS A 164 -26.55 -5.21 11.59
C LYS A 164 -25.99 -6.27 12.54
N ASP A 165 -26.78 -7.29 12.89
CA ASP A 165 -26.37 -8.36 13.79
C ASP A 165 -25.23 -9.18 13.18
N LEU A 166 -25.28 -9.47 11.87
CA LEU A 166 -24.21 -10.12 11.12
C LEU A 166 -22.93 -9.28 11.14
N LEU A 167 -23.01 -8.01 10.72
CA LEU A 167 -21.83 -7.14 10.61
C LEU A 167 -21.21 -6.82 11.97
N LEU A 168 -21.99 -6.75 13.04
CA LEU A 168 -21.49 -6.61 14.42
C LEU A 168 -20.90 -7.91 14.98
N GLY A 169 -21.05 -9.05 14.28
CA GLY A 169 -20.62 -10.36 14.76
C GLY A 169 -21.47 -10.91 15.90
N ILE A 170 -22.71 -10.43 16.03
CA ILE A 170 -23.72 -10.96 16.97
C ILE A 170 -24.25 -12.28 16.43
N SER A 171 -24.66 -12.31 15.16
CA SER A 171 -24.98 -13.54 14.42
C SER A 171 -23.79 -13.95 13.55
N GLY A 172 -23.54 -15.26 13.45
CA GLY A 172 -22.55 -15.79 12.53
C GLY A 172 -23.06 -15.81 11.09
N PRO A 173 -22.16 -15.90 10.09
CA PRO A 173 -22.55 -16.16 8.73
C PRO A 173 -23.27 -17.50 8.61
N SER A 174 -24.27 -17.54 7.75
CA SER A 174 -25.04 -18.73 7.44
C SER A 174 -24.12 -19.82 6.89
N THR A 175 -24.31 -21.05 7.36
CA THR A 175 -23.61 -22.20 6.82
C THR A 175 -24.11 -22.48 5.41
N PRO A 176 -23.23 -22.79 4.43
CA PRO A 176 -23.68 -23.29 3.14
C PRO A 176 -24.57 -24.52 3.35
N GLU A 177 -25.68 -24.62 2.63
CA GLU A 177 -26.49 -25.84 2.65
C GLU A 177 -25.60 -27.01 2.22
N SER A 178 -25.56 -28.08 3.01
CA SER A 178 -24.93 -29.32 2.57
C SER A 178 -25.79 -29.87 1.44
N ASP A 179 -25.18 -30.16 0.29
CA ASP A 179 -25.77 -30.99 -0.76
C ASP A 179 -26.02 -32.39 -0.18
N SER A 180 -27.09 -32.52 0.59
CA SER A 180 -27.63 -33.75 1.14
C SER A 180 -28.50 -34.45 0.10
N LYS A 181 -28.00 -34.51 -1.14
CA LYS A 181 -28.54 -35.31 -2.26
C LYS A 181 -27.39 -35.80 -3.16
N ASN A 182 -26.40 -36.46 -2.57
CA ASN A 182 -25.71 -37.55 -3.26
C ASN A 182 -25.64 -38.72 -2.31
N THR A 183 -26.74 -39.46 -2.31
CA THR A 183 -26.89 -40.76 -1.67
C THR A 183 -25.74 -41.65 -2.12
N ILE A 184 -25.02 -42.16 -1.13
CA ILE A 184 -24.08 -43.26 -1.22
C ILE A 184 -24.71 -44.38 -2.05
N ILE A 185 -24.16 -44.63 -3.24
CA ILE A 185 -24.33 -45.91 -3.93
C ILE A 185 -22.93 -46.44 -4.26
N GLY A 186 -22.56 -47.50 -3.54
CA GLY A 186 -21.79 -48.61 -4.11
C GLY A 186 -20.28 -48.43 -4.19
N SER A 187 -19.60 -48.89 -3.15
CA SER A 187 -18.28 -49.52 -3.25
C SER A 187 -18.26 -50.65 -4.28
N GLU A 188 -17.26 -50.70 -5.18
CA GLU A 188 -16.24 -51.77 -5.23
C GLU A 188 -15.40 -51.76 -6.53
N ASN A 189 -14.09 -52.01 -6.33
CA ASN A 189 -13.13 -52.69 -7.22
C ASN A 189 -12.76 -52.07 -8.58
N HIS A 190 -11.53 -51.54 -8.68
CA HIS A 190 -10.40 -52.29 -9.27
C HIS A 190 -9.08 -51.50 -9.24
N LYS A 191 -8.07 -52.08 -8.58
CA LYS A 191 -6.64 -51.88 -8.88
C LYS A 191 -6.30 -52.55 -10.22
N LYS A 192 -5.57 -51.87 -11.11
CA LYS A 192 -4.38 -52.38 -11.82
C LYS A 192 -3.83 -51.38 -12.85
N ASN A 193 -2.51 -51.14 -12.76
CA ASN A 193 -1.50 -51.08 -13.83
C ASN A 193 -1.85 -50.42 -15.17
N ASN A 194 -1.10 -49.39 -15.57
CA ASN A 194 0.11 -49.60 -16.40
C ASN A 194 0.83 -48.29 -16.73
N SER A 195 2.15 -48.39 -16.64
CA SER A 195 3.19 -47.56 -17.23
C SER A 195 3.07 -47.49 -18.76
N LYS A 196 3.25 -46.28 -19.32
CA LYS A 196 3.81 -46.11 -20.68
C LYS A 196 4.70 -44.87 -20.72
N GLU A 197 5.99 -45.14 -20.86
CA GLU A 197 7.01 -44.23 -21.38
C GLU A 197 6.60 -43.73 -22.78
N VAL A 198 6.82 -42.45 -23.05
CA VAL A 198 6.97 -41.94 -24.42
C VAL A 198 8.19 -41.03 -24.48
N LYS A 199 8.97 -41.29 -25.52
CA LYS A 199 10.35 -40.90 -25.77
C LYS A 199 10.53 -39.41 -26.06
N ASN A 200 11.72 -38.92 -25.69
CA ASN A 200 12.34 -37.71 -26.18
C ASN A 200 12.42 -37.70 -27.71
N ASN A 201 12.10 -36.56 -28.32
CA ASN A 201 12.75 -36.11 -29.55
C ASN A 201 13.11 -34.63 -29.39
N SER A 202 14.39 -34.35 -29.60
CA SER A 202 15.05 -33.06 -29.51
C SER A 202 15.06 -32.33 -30.85
N ASN A 203 15.32 -31.00 -30.77
CA ASN A 203 15.66 -30.03 -31.82
C ASN A 203 14.41 -29.30 -32.38
N ASN A 204 14.21 -27.98 -32.29
CA ASN A 204 15.15 -26.86 -32.38
C ASN A 204 14.50 -25.50 -31.98
N ASP A 205 15.36 -24.57 -31.54
CA ASP A 205 15.33 -23.11 -31.74
C ASP A 205 14.30 -22.20 -31.04
N ASN A 206 14.65 -21.84 -29.81
CA ASN A 206 14.77 -20.49 -29.22
C ASN A 206 14.06 -19.30 -29.90
N TYR A 207 12.89 -18.94 -29.36
CA TYR A 207 12.51 -17.57 -29.07
C TYR A 207 11.93 -17.53 -27.65
N ILE A 208 12.62 -16.86 -26.71
CA ILE A 208 12.17 -16.73 -25.32
C ILE A 208 11.20 -15.55 -25.27
N ASP A 209 9.91 -15.87 -25.28
CA ASP A 209 8.83 -14.91 -25.06
C ASP A 209 8.45 -14.92 -23.56
N ASN A 210 8.66 -13.79 -22.88
CA ASN A 210 8.61 -13.64 -21.42
C ASN A 210 7.20 -13.61 -20.78
N ASN A 211 6.17 -14.19 -21.44
CA ASN A 211 4.77 -14.02 -21.03
C ASN A 211 4.03 -15.30 -20.58
N ASN A 212 4.67 -16.46 -20.46
CA ASN A 212 4.00 -17.69 -20.00
C ASN A 212 4.19 -18.01 -18.50
N TYR A 213 3.73 -17.12 -17.63
CA TYR A 213 3.64 -17.39 -16.18
C TYR A 213 2.32 -18.06 -15.75
N SER A 214 1.44 -18.49 -16.66
CA SER A 214 0.06 -18.85 -16.28
C SER A 214 -0.19 -20.30 -15.85
N ASN A 215 0.73 -21.26 -16.00
CA ASN A 215 0.35 -22.70 -15.91
C ASN A 215 1.07 -23.60 -14.89
N THR A 216 1.82 -23.08 -13.91
CA THR A 216 2.49 -23.95 -12.90
C THR A 216 2.41 -23.48 -11.44
N LEU A 217 1.34 -22.75 -11.05
CA LEU A 217 0.92 -22.75 -9.65
C LEU A 217 -0.26 -23.72 -9.50
N HIS A 218 -0.05 -24.86 -8.82
CA HIS A 218 -1.16 -25.69 -8.37
C HIS A 218 -2.01 -24.89 -7.38
N TYR A 219 -3.16 -24.44 -7.87
CA TYR A 219 -4.07 -23.57 -7.16
C TYR A 219 -5.02 -24.38 -6.26
N PRO A 220 -5.30 -23.93 -5.02
CA PRO A 220 -6.33 -24.55 -4.20
C PRO A 220 -7.73 -24.12 -4.69
N GLU A 221 -8.26 -24.77 -5.73
CA GLU A 221 -9.64 -24.57 -6.25
C GLU A 221 -10.73 -24.72 -5.16
N ASN A 222 -10.41 -25.44 -4.07
CA ASN A 222 -11.27 -25.54 -2.90
C ASN A 222 -11.52 -24.17 -2.23
N ILE A 223 -10.56 -23.25 -2.24
CA ILE A 223 -10.73 -21.92 -1.60
C ILE A 223 -11.71 -21.05 -2.38
N ILE A 224 -11.66 -21.06 -3.72
CA ILE A 224 -12.64 -20.31 -4.55
C ILE A 224 -14.02 -20.89 -4.36
N SER A 225 -14.13 -22.21 -4.38
CA SER A 225 -15.40 -22.90 -4.15
C SER A 225 -15.99 -22.52 -2.78
N GLN A 226 -15.18 -22.51 -1.72
CA GLN A 226 -15.62 -22.06 -0.39
C GLN A 226 -16.09 -20.60 -0.41
N ALA A 227 -15.28 -19.71 -1.00
CA ALA A 227 -15.60 -18.29 -1.09
C ALA A 227 -16.86 -18.02 -1.93
N ILE A 228 -17.14 -18.82 -2.97
CA ILE A 228 -18.35 -18.73 -3.80
C ILE A 228 -19.57 -19.31 -3.08
N ASN A 229 -19.41 -20.38 -2.31
CA ASN A 229 -20.51 -21.07 -1.61
C ASN A 229 -20.91 -20.41 -0.28
N ALA A 230 -20.05 -19.55 0.28
CA ALA A 230 -20.40 -18.71 1.43
C ALA A 230 -21.67 -17.90 1.13
N GLN A 231 -22.58 -17.78 2.09
CA GLN A 231 -23.85 -17.10 1.87
C GLN A 231 -23.71 -15.59 2.09
N ASP A 232 -23.18 -15.18 3.24
CA ASP A 232 -23.13 -13.77 3.63
C ASP A 232 -21.78 -13.09 3.34
N TYR A 233 -20.69 -13.64 3.90
CA TYR A 233 -19.35 -13.14 3.63
C TYR A 233 -18.28 -14.22 3.69
N PHE A 234 -17.12 -13.94 3.09
CA PHE A 234 -15.94 -14.79 3.19
C PHE A 234 -14.65 -13.97 3.34
N LEU A 235 -13.75 -14.40 4.22
CA LEU A 235 -12.50 -13.70 4.53
C LEU A 235 -11.30 -14.52 4.04
N ILE A 236 -10.46 -13.93 3.20
CA ILE A 236 -9.24 -14.57 2.70
C ILE A 236 -8.04 -13.85 3.31
N VAL A 237 -7.34 -14.52 4.24
CA VAL A 237 -6.05 -14.07 4.76
C VAL A 237 -4.99 -14.43 3.73
N GLY A 238 -4.41 -13.41 3.10
CA GLY A 238 -3.39 -13.58 2.07
C GLY A 238 -2.03 -13.00 2.49
N PRO A 239 -1.17 -13.81 3.12
CA PRO A 239 0.22 -13.44 3.38
C PRO A 239 0.99 -12.91 2.16
N PRO A 240 2.17 -12.28 2.33
CA PRO A 240 2.96 -11.71 1.25
C PRO A 240 3.29 -12.75 0.17
N GLY A 241 3.12 -12.37 -1.10
CA GLY A 241 3.46 -13.22 -2.24
C GLY A 241 2.47 -14.35 -2.54
N THR A 242 1.35 -14.46 -1.83
CA THR A 242 0.34 -15.52 -2.04
C THR A 242 -0.63 -15.26 -3.20
N GLY A 243 -0.48 -14.14 -3.93
CA GLY A 243 -1.30 -13.83 -5.10
C GLY A 243 -2.71 -13.32 -4.80
N LYS A 244 -2.92 -12.60 -3.67
CA LYS A 244 -4.20 -11.96 -3.30
C LYS A 244 -4.93 -11.34 -4.50
N THR A 245 -4.29 -10.36 -5.14
CA THR A 245 -4.85 -9.60 -6.27
C THR A 245 -4.74 -10.38 -7.58
N SER A 246 -3.51 -10.77 -7.94
CA SER A 246 -3.19 -11.35 -9.26
C SER A 246 -3.80 -12.75 -9.50
N ILE A 247 -4.13 -13.48 -8.43
CA ILE A 247 -4.69 -14.83 -8.51
C ILE A 247 -6.09 -14.85 -7.90
N PHE A 248 -6.25 -14.57 -6.60
CA PHE A 248 -7.52 -14.82 -5.92
C PHE A 248 -8.62 -13.83 -6.31
N ALA A 249 -8.36 -12.53 -6.28
CA ALA A 249 -9.32 -11.54 -6.74
C ALA A 249 -9.68 -11.76 -8.21
N ARG A 250 -8.67 -12.02 -9.07
CA ARG A 250 -8.86 -12.36 -10.49
C ARG A 250 -9.78 -13.56 -10.69
N ARG A 251 -9.49 -14.70 -10.05
CA ARG A 251 -10.28 -15.94 -10.18
C ARG A 251 -11.70 -15.75 -9.64
N LEU A 252 -11.89 -15.02 -8.54
CA LEU A 252 -13.23 -14.68 -8.04
C LEU A 252 -14.01 -13.87 -9.09
N ILE A 253 -13.39 -12.86 -9.70
CA ILE A 253 -14.02 -12.06 -10.76
C ILE A 253 -14.40 -12.97 -11.94
N GLU A 254 -13.51 -13.86 -12.40
CA GLU A 254 -13.78 -14.80 -13.48
C GLU A 254 -14.97 -15.73 -13.17
N GLU A 255 -15.01 -16.32 -11.98
CA GLU A 255 -16.08 -17.27 -11.61
C GLU A 255 -17.43 -16.57 -11.39
N TYR A 256 -17.47 -15.38 -10.78
CA TYR A 256 -18.71 -14.60 -10.68
C TYR A 256 -19.14 -14.05 -12.04
N TYR A 257 -18.20 -13.72 -12.94
CA TYR A 257 -18.55 -13.21 -14.25
C TYR A 257 -19.29 -14.24 -15.11
N LYS A 258 -19.01 -15.54 -14.93
CA LYS A 258 -19.77 -16.63 -15.57
C LYS A 258 -21.25 -16.68 -15.18
N LYS A 259 -21.64 -16.10 -14.04
CA LYS A 259 -23.02 -16.05 -13.56
C LYS A 259 -23.74 -14.82 -14.12
N LEU A 260 -24.44 -14.97 -15.25
CA LEU A 260 -24.97 -13.87 -16.09
C LEU A 260 -25.94 -12.88 -15.40
N ASP A 261 -26.43 -13.20 -14.22
CA ASP A 261 -27.30 -12.38 -13.37
C ASP A 261 -26.56 -11.61 -12.26
N ILE A 262 -25.26 -11.86 -12.05
CA ILE A 262 -24.46 -11.26 -10.98
C ILE A 262 -23.71 -10.00 -11.43
N ASN A 263 -24.00 -8.86 -10.79
CA ASN A 263 -23.20 -7.64 -10.88
C ASN A 263 -22.13 -7.61 -9.78
N ILE A 264 -20.90 -7.26 -10.17
CA ILE A 264 -19.68 -7.36 -9.35
C ILE A 264 -19.13 -5.96 -9.07
N MET A 265 -18.98 -5.63 -7.80
CA MET A 265 -18.26 -4.43 -7.34
C MET A 265 -16.90 -4.84 -6.77
N VAL A 266 -15.82 -4.34 -7.36
CA VAL A 266 -14.45 -4.60 -6.92
C VAL A 266 -13.90 -3.33 -6.27
N ILE A 267 -13.48 -3.44 -5.01
CA ILE A 267 -13.07 -2.30 -4.18
C ILE A 267 -11.66 -2.54 -3.68
N ALA A 268 -10.83 -1.50 -3.68
CA ALA A 268 -9.57 -1.50 -2.94
C ALA A 268 -9.37 -0.19 -2.17
N TYR A 269 -8.40 -0.18 -1.26
CA TYR A 269 -8.08 1.00 -0.46
C TYR A 269 -7.34 2.09 -1.26
N THR A 270 -6.35 1.71 -2.08
CA THR A 270 -5.48 2.64 -2.80
C THR A 270 -5.75 2.63 -4.31
N ASN A 271 -5.45 3.74 -4.99
CA ASN A 271 -5.57 3.81 -6.45
C ASN A 271 -4.66 2.80 -7.16
N ARG A 272 -3.45 2.58 -6.65
CA ARG A 272 -2.53 1.57 -7.19
C ARG A 272 -3.12 0.16 -7.12
N ALA A 273 -3.74 -0.21 -6.00
CA ALA A 273 -4.41 -1.51 -5.89
C ALA A 273 -5.59 -1.63 -6.88
N VAL A 274 -6.30 -0.53 -7.14
CA VAL A 274 -7.34 -0.47 -8.20
C VAL A 274 -6.73 -0.65 -9.59
N ASP A 275 -5.59 -0.02 -9.89
CA ASP A 275 -4.86 -0.24 -11.15
C ASP A 275 -4.46 -1.72 -11.31
N GLU A 276 -3.91 -2.33 -10.26
CA GLU A 276 -3.53 -3.76 -10.25
C GLU A 276 -4.75 -4.69 -10.44
N LEU A 277 -5.91 -4.32 -9.90
CA LEU A 277 -7.18 -5.03 -10.14
C LEU A 277 -7.67 -4.86 -11.58
N CYS A 278 -7.56 -3.65 -12.16
CA CYS A 278 -7.87 -3.42 -13.57
C CYS A 278 -6.97 -4.28 -14.48
N ASP A 279 -5.67 -4.39 -14.16
CA ASP A 279 -4.75 -5.29 -14.86
C ASP A 279 -5.14 -6.76 -14.72
N ALA A 280 -5.53 -7.19 -13.51
CA ALA A 280 -6.02 -8.54 -13.27
C ALA A 280 -7.27 -8.86 -14.09
N ILE A 281 -8.19 -7.89 -14.22
CA ILE A 281 -9.40 -8.01 -15.05
C ILE A 281 -9.04 -8.08 -16.54
N ASN A 282 -8.12 -7.24 -17.02
CA ASN A 282 -7.63 -7.31 -18.39
C ASN A 282 -7.07 -8.71 -18.70
N ALA A 283 -6.22 -9.22 -17.82
CA ALA A 283 -5.62 -10.55 -17.94
C ALA A 283 -6.68 -11.68 -17.89
N ALA A 284 -7.69 -11.56 -17.02
CA ALA A 284 -8.79 -12.53 -16.91
C ALA A 284 -9.57 -12.71 -18.22
N PHE A 285 -9.65 -11.65 -19.03
CA PHE A 285 -10.37 -11.65 -20.29
C PHE A 285 -9.46 -11.67 -21.53
N GLY A 286 -8.16 -11.95 -21.35
CA GLY A 286 -7.20 -12.09 -22.45
C GLY A 286 -6.81 -10.78 -23.15
N TYR A 287 -7.09 -9.62 -22.54
CA TYR A 287 -6.70 -8.32 -23.09
C TYR A 287 -5.27 -7.97 -22.68
N THR A 288 -4.35 -8.04 -23.63
CA THR A 288 -2.94 -7.64 -23.45
C THR A 288 -2.68 -6.17 -23.78
N ASN A 289 -3.50 -5.57 -24.64
CA ASN A 289 -3.33 -4.19 -25.12
C ASN A 289 -4.04 -3.14 -24.26
N GLY A 290 -4.59 -3.53 -23.10
CA GLY A 290 -5.26 -2.62 -22.15
C GLY A 290 -6.68 -2.18 -22.53
N LEU A 291 -7.15 -2.42 -23.76
CA LEU A 291 -8.49 -2.06 -24.27
C LEU A 291 -9.57 -3.05 -23.85
N CYS A 292 -9.79 -3.21 -22.55
CA CYS A 292 -10.85 -4.08 -22.02
C CYS A 292 -12.13 -3.27 -21.76
N GLU A 293 -13.22 -3.66 -22.41
CA GLU A 293 -14.53 -3.00 -22.25
C GLU A 293 -15.42 -3.60 -21.15
N ASN A 294 -14.95 -4.66 -20.48
CA ASN A 294 -15.77 -5.46 -19.56
C ASN A 294 -15.99 -4.82 -18.17
N TYR A 295 -15.35 -3.69 -17.86
CA TYR A 295 -15.48 -3.02 -16.56
C TYR A 295 -15.61 -1.50 -16.66
N ILE A 296 -16.22 -0.86 -15.67
CA ILE A 296 -16.19 0.60 -15.47
C ILE A 296 -15.38 0.92 -14.22
N ARG A 297 -14.49 1.91 -14.30
CA ARG A 297 -13.69 2.39 -13.18
C ARG A 297 -14.25 3.69 -12.61
N ILE A 298 -14.42 3.75 -11.29
CA ILE A 298 -14.75 4.99 -10.60
C ILE A 298 -13.48 5.62 -10.04
N GLY A 299 -13.20 6.88 -10.40
CA GLY A 299 -12.03 7.60 -9.94
C GLY A 299 -11.82 8.92 -10.67
N SER A 300 -10.59 9.41 -10.66
CA SER A 300 -10.15 10.61 -11.39
C SER A 300 -8.94 10.28 -12.27
N GLU A 301 -8.67 11.07 -13.30
CA GLU A 301 -7.55 10.82 -14.23
C GLU A 301 -6.16 10.89 -13.61
N LEU A 302 -5.90 11.84 -12.69
CA LEU A 302 -4.59 11.93 -12.03
C LEU A 302 -4.28 10.72 -11.16
N SER A 303 -5.32 10.09 -10.61
CA SER A 303 -5.18 8.95 -9.72
C SER A 303 -5.42 7.62 -10.44
N CYS A 304 -5.37 7.62 -11.77
CA CYS A 304 -5.62 6.48 -12.61
C CYS A 304 -4.47 6.35 -13.61
N ALA A 305 -3.85 5.17 -13.68
CA ALA A 305 -2.82 4.93 -14.67
C ALA A 305 -3.38 5.14 -16.08
N ASP A 306 -2.60 5.76 -16.96
CA ASP A 306 -3.00 6.19 -18.30
C ASP A 306 -3.76 5.11 -19.09
N LYS A 307 -3.24 3.87 -19.05
CA LYS A 307 -3.83 2.70 -19.69
C LYS A 307 -5.27 2.38 -19.27
N HIS A 308 -5.72 2.81 -18.09
CA HIS A 308 -7.07 2.57 -17.58
C HIS A 308 -7.99 3.80 -17.69
N ARG A 309 -7.50 4.97 -18.11
CA ARG A 309 -8.29 6.21 -18.17
C ARG A 309 -9.50 6.10 -19.08
N HIS A 310 -9.40 5.38 -20.19
CA HIS A 310 -10.53 5.15 -21.11
C HIS A 310 -11.72 4.42 -20.46
N ARG A 311 -11.53 3.74 -19.33
CA ARG A 311 -12.60 3.07 -18.56
C ARG A 311 -13.09 3.87 -17.36
N LEU A 312 -12.59 5.08 -17.13
CA LEU A 312 -13.15 5.96 -16.11
C LEU A 312 -14.61 6.27 -16.42
N LEU A 313 -15.48 6.23 -15.40
CA LEU A 313 -16.92 6.48 -15.54
C LEU A 313 -17.21 7.78 -16.30
N GLN A 314 -16.44 8.84 -16.05
CA GLN A 314 -16.57 10.11 -16.78
C GLN A 314 -16.28 9.94 -18.27
N ASN A 315 -15.20 9.26 -18.65
CA ASN A 315 -14.78 9.10 -20.04
C ASN A 315 -15.72 8.15 -20.79
N VAL A 316 -16.23 7.12 -20.10
CA VAL A 316 -17.32 6.25 -20.62
C VAL A 316 -18.61 7.05 -20.81
N SER A 317 -18.93 7.96 -19.87
CA SER A 317 -20.14 8.78 -19.99
C SER A 317 -20.06 9.83 -21.09
N GLU A 318 -18.87 10.37 -21.37
CA GLU A 318 -18.64 11.33 -22.46
C GLU A 318 -18.79 10.69 -23.85
N GLN A 319 -18.71 9.36 -23.96
CA GLN A 319 -18.98 8.60 -25.18
C GLN A 319 -20.48 8.39 -25.44
N SER A 320 -21.33 8.60 -24.43
CA SER A 320 -22.78 8.40 -24.54
C SER A 320 -23.43 9.62 -25.19
N ILE A 321 -24.31 9.39 -26.17
CA ILE A 321 -24.96 10.45 -26.94
C ILE A 321 -26.04 11.15 -26.10
N ASP A 322 -26.68 10.39 -25.21
CA ASP A 322 -27.78 10.85 -24.37
C ASP A 322 -27.84 10.06 -23.04
N ARG A 323 -28.87 10.35 -22.23
CA ARG A 323 -29.06 9.70 -20.92
C ARG A 323 -29.50 8.24 -21.03
N GLU A 324 -30.19 7.86 -22.10
CA GLU A 324 -30.71 6.50 -22.28
C GLU A 324 -29.58 5.55 -22.67
N SER A 325 -28.74 5.96 -23.63
CA SER A 325 -27.52 5.24 -23.99
C SER A 325 -26.55 5.08 -22.81
N LEU A 326 -26.35 6.14 -22.00
CA LEU A 326 -25.54 6.04 -20.78
C LEU A 326 -26.12 5.02 -19.79
N ARG A 327 -27.44 5.03 -19.61
CA ARG A 327 -28.12 4.08 -18.74
C ARG A 327 -27.94 2.64 -19.24
N GLU A 328 -28.08 2.40 -20.54
CA GLU A 328 -27.80 1.09 -21.13
C GLU A 328 -26.35 0.65 -20.89
N THR A 329 -25.37 1.54 -21.03
CA THR A 329 -23.96 1.23 -20.77
C THR A 329 -23.73 0.84 -19.30
N ILE A 330 -24.33 1.58 -18.37
CA ILE A 330 -24.28 1.29 -16.93
C ILE A 330 -24.94 -0.07 -16.63
N ASP A 331 -26.10 -0.34 -17.23
CA ASP A 331 -26.86 -1.57 -17.03
C ASP A 331 -26.11 -2.79 -17.58
N LYS A 332 -25.60 -2.72 -18.81
CA LYS A 332 -24.85 -3.80 -19.48
C LYS A 332 -23.52 -4.12 -18.79
N CYS A 333 -22.82 -3.12 -18.25
CA CYS A 333 -21.52 -3.35 -17.63
C CYS A 333 -21.66 -3.98 -16.23
N ARG A 334 -21.27 -5.26 -16.10
CA ARG A 334 -21.39 -6.05 -14.87
C ARG A 334 -20.28 -5.83 -13.85
N ILE A 335 -19.08 -5.46 -14.30
CA ILE A 335 -17.91 -5.28 -13.42
C ILE A 335 -17.65 -3.80 -13.18
N TRP A 336 -17.55 -3.41 -11.92
CA TRP A 336 -17.20 -2.05 -11.51
C TRP A 336 -16.00 -2.11 -10.59
N VAL A 337 -15.04 -1.19 -10.77
CA VAL A 337 -13.80 -1.15 -9.98
C VAL A 337 -13.62 0.24 -9.40
N SER A 338 -13.30 0.35 -8.11
CA SER A 338 -13.20 1.65 -7.45
C SER A 338 -12.28 1.61 -6.23
N THR A 339 -11.75 2.77 -5.85
CA THR A 339 -11.32 2.95 -4.46
C THR A 339 -12.52 3.09 -3.55
N LEU A 340 -12.40 2.73 -2.27
CA LEU A 340 -13.48 2.88 -1.29
C LEU A 340 -13.97 4.33 -1.20
N ALA A 341 -13.06 5.31 -1.18
CA ALA A 341 -13.43 6.72 -1.15
C ALA A 341 -14.21 7.16 -2.40
N SER A 342 -13.85 6.63 -3.58
CA SER A 342 -14.49 7.01 -4.85
C SER A 342 -15.90 6.46 -5.02
N VAL A 343 -16.19 5.25 -4.51
CA VAL A 343 -17.54 4.66 -4.57
C VAL A 343 -18.45 5.26 -3.49
N THR A 344 -17.92 5.47 -2.27
CA THR A 344 -18.68 6.09 -1.18
C THR A 344 -19.04 7.56 -1.45
N SER A 345 -18.28 8.24 -2.30
CA SER A 345 -18.59 9.61 -2.75
C SER A 345 -19.66 9.68 -3.85
N LYS A 346 -20.15 8.54 -4.35
CA LYS A 346 -21.20 8.43 -5.38
C LYS A 346 -22.36 7.53 -4.93
N PRO A 347 -23.06 7.86 -3.84
CA PRO A 347 -24.16 7.03 -3.34
C PRO A 347 -25.30 6.86 -4.36
N GLU A 348 -25.47 7.81 -5.28
CA GLU A 348 -26.48 7.77 -6.35
C GLU A 348 -26.28 6.56 -7.28
N LEU A 349 -25.06 6.04 -7.40
CA LEU A 349 -24.78 4.85 -8.21
C LEU A 349 -25.62 3.65 -7.77
N PHE A 350 -25.84 3.47 -6.48
CA PHE A 350 -26.62 2.35 -5.93
C PHE A 350 -28.13 2.49 -6.20
N SER A 351 -28.59 3.70 -6.56
CA SER A 351 -29.96 3.90 -7.07
C SER A 351 -30.11 3.57 -8.55
N LEU A 352 -29.00 3.55 -9.29
CA LEU A 352 -28.97 3.26 -10.73
C LEU A 352 -28.65 1.80 -11.01
N LYS A 353 -27.78 1.18 -10.20
CA LYS A 353 -27.30 -0.19 -10.42
C LYS A 353 -27.24 -0.97 -9.12
N LYS A 354 -27.80 -2.18 -9.13
CA LYS A 354 -27.69 -3.16 -8.05
C LYS A 354 -26.42 -4.00 -8.21
N PHE A 355 -25.66 -4.16 -7.12
CA PHE A 355 -24.49 -5.04 -7.07
C PHE A 355 -24.77 -6.21 -6.14
N ASN A 356 -24.59 -7.44 -6.63
CA ASN A 356 -24.85 -8.64 -5.84
C ASN A 356 -23.67 -8.96 -4.92
N VAL A 357 -22.45 -8.87 -5.48
CA VAL A 357 -21.22 -9.24 -4.76
C VAL A 357 -20.22 -8.10 -4.74
N ALA A 358 -19.63 -7.86 -3.57
CA ALA A 358 -18.44 -7.04 -3.42
C ALA A 358 -17.18 -7.89 -3.23
N ILE A 359 -16.12 -7.63 -3.99
CA ILE A 359 -14.78 -8.18 -3.78
C ILE A 359 -13.90 -7.03 -3.29
N ILE A 360 -13.44 -7.10 -2.04
CA ILE A 360 -12.73 -6.02 -1.36
C ILE A 360 -11.30 -6.48 -1.12
N ASP A 361 -10.37 -5.93 -1.89
CA ASP A 361 -8.93 -6.21 -1.77
C ASP A 361 -8.25 -5.22 -0.81
N GLU A 362 -7.12 -5.63 -0.24
CA GLU A 362 -6.40 -4.90 0.81
C GLU A 362 -7.30 -4.50 1.99
N ALA A 363 -8.25 -5.37 2.36
CA ALA A 363 -9.29 -5.10 3.34
C ALA A 363 -8.75 -4.84 4.76
N SER A 364 -7.52 -5.29 5.08
CA SER A 364 -6.85 -5.01 6.36
C SER A 364 -6.41 -3.55 6.50
N GLN A 365 -6.41 -2.77 5.41
CA GLN A 365 -6.11 -1.34 5.41
C GLN A 365 -7.37 -0.45 5.51
N ILE A 366 -8.55 -1.05 5.64
CA ILE A 366 -9.83 -0.33 5.65
C ILE A 366 -10.40 -0.30 7.07
N LEU A 367 -10.57 0.90 7.63
CA LEU A 367 -11.20 1.10 8.92
C LEU A 367 -12.68 0.71 8.83
N GLU A 368 -13.18 0.12 9.90
CA GLU A 368 -14.59 -0.23 10.01
C GLU A 368 -15.56 0.93 9.66
N PRO A 369 -15.43 2.15 10.22
CA PRO A 369 -16.30 3.27 9.87
C PRO A 369 -16.18 3.73 8.41
N GLN A 370 -15.16 3.33 7.65
CA GLN A 370 -15.04 3.69 6.23
C GLN A 370 -15.95 2.84 5.33
N ILE A 371 -16.25 1.59 5.73
CA ILE A 371 -16.93 0.61 4.86
C ILE A 371 -18.25 0.06 5.41
N ILE A 372 -18.47 0.10 6.73
CA ILE A 372 -19.58 -0.63 7.38
C ILE A 372 -20.98 -0.35 6.82
N GLY A 373 -21.25 0.89 6.41
CA GLY A 373 -22.50 1.33 5.79
C GLY A 373 -22.58 1.10 4.28
N LEU A 374 -21.49 0.72 3.63
CA LEU A 374 -21.49 0.32 2.22
C LEU A 374 -21.89 -1.15 2.08
N LEU A 375 -21.49 -2.01 3.03
CA LEU A 375 -21.73 -3.45 2.96
C LEU A 375 -23.21 -3.87 2.82
N PRO A 376 -24.19 -3.19 3.45
CA PRO A 376 -25.61 -3.49 3.26
C PRO A 376 -26.13 -3.32 1.83
N GLU A 377 -25.38 -2.68 0.94
CA GLU A 377 -25.75 -2.53 -0.48
C GLU A 377 -25.45 -3.78 -1.32
N PHE A 378 -24.78 -4.78 -0.73
CA PHE A 378 -24.44 -6.03 -1.38
C PHE A 378 -25.17 -7.19 -0.70
N GLU A 379 -25.54 -8.20 -1.49
CA GLU A 379 -26.08 -9.46 -0.96
C GLU A 379 -24.98 -10.27 -0.28
N LYS A 380 -23.75 -10.17 -0.81
CA LYS A 380 -22.58 -10.86 -0.32
C LYS A 380 -21.30 -10.03 -0.48
N PHE A 381 -20.34 -10.21 0.41
CA PHE A 381 -19.01 -9.63 0.24
C PHE A 381 -17.86 -10.60 0.54
N ILE A 382 -16.77 -10.47 -0.20
CA ILE A 382 -15.53 -11.22 0.02
C ILE A 382 -14.44 -10.21 0.32
N MET A 383 -13.78 -10.35 1.46
CA MET A 383 -12.65 -9.50 1.84
C MET A 383 -11.35 -10.28 1.75
N ILE A 384 -10.37 -9.70 1.07
CA ILE A 384 -9.03 -10.24 0.92
C ILE A 384 -8.08 -9.27 1.61
N GLY A 385 -7.27 -9.77 2.54
CA GLY A 385 -6.42 -8.90 3.35
C GLY A 385 -5.35 -9.66 4.12
N ASP A 386 -4.53 -8.93 4.85
CA ASP A 386 -3.50 -9.50 5.72
C ASP A 386 -3.37 -8.66 6.98
N HIS A 387 -3.85 -9.21 8.10
CA HIS A 387 -3.83 -8.54 9.41
C HIS A 387 -2.42 -8.45 10.01
N ASN A 388 -1.43 -9.16 9.44
CA ASN A 388 -0.03 -9.11 9.85
C ASN A 388 0.79 -8.11 9.03
N GLN A 389 0.24 -7.54 7.95
CA GLN A 389 0.82 -6.39 7.25
C GLN A 389 0.27 -5.07 7.80
N LEU A 390 0.69 -3.95 7.21
CA LEU A 390 0.26 -2.61 7.64
C LEU A 390 -1.26 -2.53 7.78
N SER A 391 -1.69 -2.05 8.94
CA SER A 391 -3.09 -1.73 9.22
C SER A 391 -3.41 -0.32 8.74
N THR A 392 -4.66 0.06 8.97
CA THR A 392 -5.16 1.41 8.80
C THR A 392 -4.28 2.43 9.51
N ILE A 393 -3.97 3.53 8.82
CA ILE A 393 -3.24 4.66 9.39
C ILE A 393 -4.21 5.51 10.19
N VAL A 394 -3.93 5.66 11.48
CA VAL A 394 -4.71 6.39 12.48
C VAL A 394 -3.77 7.20 13.36
N LYS A 395 -4.25 8.33 13.87
CA LYS A 395 -3.47 9.21 14.73
C LYS A 395 -3.58 8.85 16.20
N GLN A 396 -4.75 8.36 16.63
CA GLN A 396 -4.95 7.88 18.00
C GLN A 396 -4.05 6.69 18.33
N ASP A 397 -3.46 6.75 19.52
CA ASP A 397 -2.69 5.65 20.10
C ASP A 397 -3.59 4.49 20.58
N ASN A 398 -2.97 3.48 21.20
CA ASN A 398 -3.66 2.32 21.73
C ASN A 398 -4.66 2.66 22.85
N ASP A 399 -4.31 3.61 23.72
CA ASP A 399 -5.10 3.89 24.92
C ASP A 399 -6.34 4.72 24.58
N GLU A 400 -6.21 5.66 23.65
CA GLU A 400 -7.31 6.50 23.20
C GLU A 400 -8.35 5.72 22.39
N SER A 401 -7.92 4.77 21.56
CA SER A 401 -8.80 4.03 20.66
C SER A 401 -9.40 2.76 21.27
N LYS A 402 -8.80 2.22 22.34
CA LYS A 402 -9.24 1.00 23.02
C LYS A 402 -10.66 1.08 23.53
N ILE A 403 -11.43 0.04 23.24
CA ILE A 403 -12.85 -0.10 23.59
C ILE A 403 -12.93 -0.93 24.87
N SER A 404 -13.57 -0.37 25.89
CA SER A 404 -13.74 -1.01 27.21
C SER A 404 -15.20 -1.33 27.51
N GLU A 405 -16.13 -0.84 26.69
CA GLU A 405 -17.56 -1.01 26.84
C GLU A 405 -17.93 -2.50 26.70
N PRO A 406 -18.49 -3.16 27.75
CA PRO A 406 -18.72 -4.61 27.75
C PRO A 406 -19.59 -5.11 26.59
N ASN A 407 -20.60 -4.33 26.20
CA ASN A 407 -21.49 -4.67 25.10
C ASN A 407 -20.78 -4.75 23.74
N LEU A 408 -19.62 -4.11 23.59
CA LEU A 408 -18.79 -4.14 22.37
C LEU A 408 -17.69 -5.21 22.48
N THR A 409 -17.01 -5.27 23.61
CA THR A 409 -15.93 -6.25 23.82
C THR A 409 -16.45 -7.69 23.80
N ASN A 410 -17.65 -7.96 24.34
CA ASN A 410 -18.30 -9.27 24.30
C ASN A 410 -18.59 -9.78 22.86
N ILE A 411 -18.74 -8.86 21.91
CA ILE A 411 -18.94 -9.18 20.49
C ILE A 411 -17.64 -9.06 19.66
N GLY A 412 -16.50 -8.92 20.31
CA GLY A 412 -15.17 -8.91 19.69
C GLY A 412 -14.72 -7.55 19.14
N ILE A 413 -15.42 -6.46 19.47
CA ILE A 413 -15.06 -5.09 19.12
C ILE A 413 -14.23 -4.50 20.28
N THR A 414 -12.90 -4.48 20.12
CA THR A 414 -11.95 -4.15 21.22
C THR A 414 -11.11 -2.91 20.97
N ASP A 415 -10.96 -2.48 19.72
CA ASP A 415 -10.18 -1.30 19.36
C ASP A 415 -10.79 -0.66 18.10
N CYS A 416 -10.94 0.67 18.09
CA CYS A 416 -11.47 1.39 16.92
C CYS A 416 -10.51 1.42 15.71
N ARG A 417 -9.24 1.07 15.92
CA ARG A 417 -8.20 1.02 14.87
C ARG A 417 -8.16 -0.32 14.16
N ASP A 418 -8.84 -1.34 14.69
CA ASP A 418 -8.96 -2.62 14.00
C ASP A 418 -9.69 -2.38 12.67
N SER A 419 -9.14 -2.94 11.59
CA SER A 419 -9.89 -3.02 10.33
C SER A 419 -11.13 -3.91 10.52
N LEU A 420 -12.16 -3.67 9.71
CA LEU A 420 -13.33 -4.57 9.73
C LEU A 420 -12.93 -6.02 9.43
N PHE A 421 -11.98 -6.20 8.52
CA PHE A 421 -11.43 -7.52 8.18
C PHE A 421 -10.81 -8.22 9.40
N GLU A 422 -9.90 -7.55 10.10
CA GLU A 422 -9.21 -8.11 11.27
C GLU A 422 -10.20 -8.44 12.39
N ARG A 423 -11.15 -7.54 12.65
CA ARG A 423 -12.20 -7.79 13.64
C ARG A 423 -13.04 -9.01 13.30
N LEU A 424 -13.58 -9.08 12.07
CA LEU A 424 -14.42 -10.21 11.65
C LEU A 424 -13.62 -11.51 11.63
N LEU A 425 -12.36 -11.49 11.21
CA LEU A 425 -11.47 -12.65 11.24
C LEU A 425 -11.29 -13.17 12.66
N ARG A 426 -10.92 -12.29 13.60
CA ARG A 426 -10.79 -12.64 15.03
C ARG A 426 -12.10 -13.20 15.58
N ARG A 427 -13.25 -12.61 15.20
CA ARG A 427 -14.56 -13.12 15.61
C ARG A 427 -14.85 -14.51 15.03
N CYS A 428 -14.57 -14.75 13.76
CA CYS A 428 -14.77 -16.05 13.12
C CYS A 428 -13.91 -17.13 13.79
N ILE A 429 -12.64 -16.82 14.09
CA ILE A 429 -11.73 -17.74 14.79
C ILE A 429 -12.28 -18.05 16.19
N ASN A 430 -12.64 -17.02 16.97
CA ASN A 430 -13.11 -17.20 18.34
C ASN A 430 -14.44 -17.95 18.44
N MET A 431 -15.33 -17.79 17.46
CA MET A 431 -16.65 -18.45 17.41
C MET A 431 -16.65 -19.74 16.59
N ASN A 432 -15.48 -20.16 16.08
CA ASN A 432 -15.29 -21.33 15.23
C ASN A 432 -16.16 -21.33 13.95
N TRP A 433 -16.34 -20.17 13.32
CA TRP A 433 -17.01 -20.02 12.01
C TRP A 433 -16.04 -20.31 10.86
N SER A 434 -15.47 -21.51 10.87
CA SER A 434 -14.44 -21.95 9.92
C SER A 434 -14.92 -21.99 8.46
N HIS A 435 -16.23 -22.00 8.22
CA HIS A 435 -16.83 -21.91 6.88
C HIS A 435 -16.77 -20.50 6.27
N SER A 436 -16.33 -19.48 7.02
CA SER A 436 -16.37 -18.07 6.60
C SER A 436 -14.99 -17.44 6.42
N TYR A 437 -13.91 -18.18 6.61
CA TYR A 437 -12.55 -17.67 6.41
C TYR A 437 -11.56 -18.75 5.99
N THR A 438 -10.45 -18.34 5.39
CA THR A 438 -9.31 -19.21 5.11
C THR A 438 -8.00 -18.41 5.08
N GLN A 439 -6.88 -19.12 5.11
CA GLN A 439 -5.55 -18.53 4.95
C GLN A 439 -4.78 -19.18 3.80
N LEU A 440 -4.21 -18.34 2.94
CA LEU A 440 -3.33 -18.76 1.86
C LEU A 440 -1.94 -19.08 2.40
N THR A 441 -1.32 -20.15 1.91
CA THR A 441 -0.01 -20.62 2.44
C THR A 441 1.09 -20.70 1.41
N LYS A 442 0.77 -20.77 0.11
CA LYS A 442 1.77 -20.86 -0.97
C LYS A 442 2.13 -19.48 -1.48
N GLN A 443 3.40 -19.08 -1.37
CA GLN A 443 3.91 -17.79 -1.81
C GLN A 443 4.87 -17.96 -3.00
N GLY A 444 4.69 -17.15 -4.04
CA GLY A 444 5.51 -17.17 -5.27
C GLY A 444 6.47 -15.97 -5.39
N ARG A 445 6.69 -15.21 -4.32
CA ARG A 445 7.46 -13.96 -4.36
C ARG A 445 8.90 -14.13 -3.89
N MET A 446 9.10 -14.60 -2.66
CA MET A 446 10.36 -14.55 -1.93
C MET A 446 11.11 -15.86 -2.07
N HIS A 447 12.43 -15.79 -2.22
CA HIS A 447 13.27 -16.95 -1.95
C HIS A 447 13.15 -17.41 -0.50
N ASN A 448 13.33 -18.71 -0.23
CA ASN A 448 13.19 -19.31 1.09
C ASN A 448 14.05 -18.61 2.15
N ASP A 449 15.33 -18.36 1.86
CA ASP A 449 16.27 -17.64 2.75
C ASP A 449 15.73 -16.29 3.28
N ILE A 450 14.91 -15.59 2.48
CA ILE A 450 14.27 -14.34 2.84
C ILE A 450 12.96 -14.61 3.58
N ALA A 451 12.17 -15.58 3.11
CA ALA A 451 10.86 -15.93 3.66
C ALA A 451 10.93 -16.57 5.05
N THR A 452 12.04 -17.22 5.42
CA THR A 452 12.17 -17.98 6.67
C THR A 452 11.86 -17.13 7.90
N PHE A 453 12.41 -15.91 8.00
CA PHE A 453 12.16 -15.05 9.17
C PHE A 453 10.67 -14.66 9.33
N PRO A 454 10.00 -14.07 8.31
CA PRO A 454 8.58 -13.74 8.42
C PRO A 454 7.71 -14.99 8.57
N ALA A 455 8.05 -16.12 7.92
CA ALA A 455 7.32 -17.37 8.09
C ALA A 455 7.26 -17.81 9.56
N ASN A 456 8.41 -17.86 10.22
CA ASN A 456 8.53 -18.35 11.59
C ASN A 456 7.98 -17.36 12.62
N ASN A 457 8.20 -16.06 12.41
CA ASN A 457 7.88 -15.05 13.42
C ASN A 457 6.48 -14.43 13.26
N PHE A 458 5.94 -14.36 12.04
CA PHE A 458 4.71 -13.62 11.75
C PHE A 458 3.58 -14.48 11.18
N TYR A 459 3.86 -15.66 10.64
CA TYR A 459 2.84 -16.49 9.97
C TYR A 459 2.82 -17.95 10.44
N SER A 460 3.39 -18.27 11.61
CA SER A 460 3.35 -19.62 12.20
C SER A 460 3.77 -20.72 11.22
N GLU A 461 4.86 -20.49 10.49
CA GLU A 461 5.44 -21.39 9.48
C GLU A 461 4.54 -21.66 8.25
N ALA A 462 3.45 -20.92 8.10
CA ALA A 462 2.48 -21.11 7.02
C ALA A 462 2.87 -20.45 5.68
N LEU A 463 4.09 -19.95 5.53
CA LEU A 463 4.59 -19.31 4.29
C LEU A 463 5.52 -20.27 3.53
N LEU A 464 4.94 -21.03 2.59
CA LEU A 464 5.63 -22.09 1.85
C LEU A 464 5.94 -21.65 0.41
N PRO A 465 7.11 -22.01 -0.16
CA PRO A 465 7.43 -21.69 -1.55
C PRO A 465 6.44 -22.39 -2.51
N ALA A 466 6.12 -21.69 -3.59
CA ALA A 466 5.24 -22.16 -4.66
C ALA A 466 5.98 -22.50 -5.96
N LEU A 467 7.22 -22.00 -6.13
CA LEU A 467 8.01 -22.05 -7.35
C LEU A 467 9.39 -22.64 -7.09
N ALA A 468 9.92 -23.40 -8.05
CA ALA A 468 11.20 -24.12 -7.92
C ALA A 468 12.41 -23.19 -7.68
N TRP A 469 12.40 -21.99 -8.26
CA TRP A 469 13.51 -21.04 -8.09
C TRP A 469 13.68 -20.55 -6.64
N GLN A 470 12.63 -20.65 -5.82
CA GLN A 470 12.63 -20.14 -4.45
C GLN A 470 13.44 -20.99 -3.47
N THR A 471 13.99 -22.12 -3.92
CA THR A 471 14.91 -22.98 -3.15
C THR A 471 16.26 -23.15 -3.84
N ALA A 472 16.51 -22.40 -4.92
CA ALA A 472 17.75 -22.50 -5.68
C ALA A 472 18.94 -21.88 -4.90
N LYS A 473 20.09 -22.57 -4.90
CA LYS A 473 21.32 -22.05 -4.29
C LYS A 473 21.71 -20.69 -4.89
N TRP A 474 22.33 -19.84 -4.07
CA TRP A 474 22.82 -18.53 -4.49
C TRP A 474 24.33 -18.49 -4.45
N GLU A 475 24.95 -18.47 -5.62
CA GLU A 475 26.37 -18.23 -5.79
C GLU A 475 26.58 -17.44 -7.09
N MET A 476 27.42 -16.42 -7.02
CA MET A 476 27.86 -15.61 -8.15
C MET A 476 29.39 -15.46 -8.08
N SER A 477 30.04 -15.25 -9.21
CA SER A 477 31.46 -14.97 -9.28
C SER A 477 31.76 -13.53 -8.85
N TYR A 478 32.87 -13.31 -8.14
CA TYR A 478 33.39 -11.99 -7.81
C TYR A 478 34.93 -12.05 -7.90
N ASN A 479 35.55 -10.99 -8.40
CA ASN A 479 36.96 -10.99 -8.79
C ASN A 479 37.82 -9.98 -7.98
N ASN A 480 37.33 -9.50 -6.84
CA ASN A 480 38.03 -8.50 -6.03
C ASN A 480 37.91 -8.77 -4.53
N ASP A 481 38.75 -8.09 -3.75
CA ASP A 481 38.75 -8.16 -2.29
C ASP A 481 37.74 -7.19 -1.65
N ASN A 482 36.78 -6.65 -2.43
CA ASN A 482 35.75 -5.78 -1.89
C ASN A 482 34.76 -6.60 -1.04
N SER A 483 34.58 -6.21 0.22
CA SER A 483 33.71 -6.93 1.16
C SER A 483 32.26 -6.99 0.69
N PHE A 484 31.68 -5.87 0.22
CA PHE A 484 30.32 -5.83 -0.32
C PHE A 484 30.16 -6.69 -1.57
N ASP A 485 31.14 -6.72 -2.48
CA ASP A 485 31.08 -7.59 -3.67
C ASP A 485 31.01 -9.06 -3.26
N LYS A 486 31.81 -9.49 -2.27
CA LYS A 486 31.74 -10.84 -1.69
C LYS A 486 30.35 -11.12 -1.11
N TYR A 487 29.78 -10.21 -0.32
CA TYR A 487 28.45 -10.43 0.29
C TYR A 487 27.35 -10.54 -0.77
N VAL A 488 27.29 -9.62 -1.73
CA VAL A 488 26.35 -9.68 -2.86
C VAL A 488 26.47 -11.00 -3.61
N ALA A 489 27.70 -11.49 -3.81
CA ALA A 489 27.95 -12.71 -4.57
C ALA A 489 27.60 -14.00 -3.82
N THR A 490 27.72 -14.00 -2.49
CA THR A 490 27.69 -15.23 -1.67
C THR A 490 26.42 -15.43 -0.87
N GLY A 491 25.54 -14.43 -0.76
CA GLY A 491 24.30 -14.60 -0.02
C GLY A 491 23.14 -13.78 -0.53
N ARG A 492 21.95 -14.17 -0.08
CA ARG A 492 20.70 -13.50 -0.42
C ARG A 492 20.31 -12.43 0.56
N ASN A 493 20.70 -12.56 1.82
CA ASN A 493 20.28 -11.62 2.84
C ASN A 493 21.35 -11.37 3.89
N PHE A 494 21.55 -10.09 4.22
CA PHE A 494 22.54 -9.66 5.19
C PHE A 494 22.03 -8.49 6.01
N PHE A 495 22.57 -8.36 7.22
CA PHE A 495 22.42 -7.16 8.04
C PHE A 495 23.76 -6.43 8.10
N ILE A 496 23.79 -5.16 7.72
CA ILE A 496 24.96 -4.28 7.76
C ILE A 496 24.80 -3.37 8.97
N SER A 497 25.60 -3.62 10.00
CA SER A 497 25.63 -2.85 11.23
C SER A 497 26.37 -1.54 11.03
N THR A 498 25.78 -0.44 11.49
CA THR A 498 26.43 0.87 11.54
C THR A 498 26.78 1.29 12.97
N GLU A 499 26.92 0.33 13.89
CA GLU A 499 27.09 0.62 15.32
C GLU A 499 28.49 1.10 15.71
N ASN A 500 29.51 0.77 14.90
CA ASN A 500 30.90 1.20 15.10
C ASN A 500 31.22 2.52 14.39
N ILE A 501 30.23 3.10 13.71
CA ILE A 501 30.37 4.38 13.03
C ILE A 501 30.02 5.48 14.03
N ASP A 502 31.04 6.21 14.49
CA ASP A 502 30.89 7.29 15.48
C ASP A 502 29.85 8.34 15.04
N LEU A 503 28.68 8.32 15.66
CA LEU A 503 27.62 9.31 15.45
C LEU A 503 27.98 10.69 16.03
N TYR A 504 29.02 10.77 16.88
CA TYR A 504 29.38 11.98 17.65
C TYR A 504 30.36 12.93 16.94
N THR A 505 31.02 12.52 15.85
CA THR A 505 31.98 13.39 15.13
C THR A 505 31.31 14.41 14.20
N GLN A 506 29.99 14.42 14.07
CA GLN A 506 29.25 15.40 13.24
C GLN A 506 28.93 16.75 13.92
N SER A 507 29.59 17.07 15.05
CA SER A 507 29.39 18.37 15.74
C SER A 507 30.17 19.54 15.14
N HIS A 508 30.91 19.37 14.03
CA HIS A 508 31.68 20.45 13.41
C HIS A 508 31.50 20.57 11.90
N LYS A 509 30.39 21.21 11.48
CA LYS A 509 30.31 22.40 10.61
C LYS A 509 28.89 22.49 10.03
N THR A 510 28.19 23.56 10.40
CA THR A 510 26.93 24.08 9.83
C THR A 510 25.66 23.19 9.95
N ALA A 511 24.67 23.71 10.70
CA ALA A 511 23.28 23.24 10.86
C ALA A 511 23.09 21.82 11.43
N ILE A 512 22.50 21.71 12.62
CA ILE A 512 22.11 20.43 13.24
C ILE A 512 21.30 19.61 12.21
N PRO A 513 21.81 18.49 11.67
CA PRO A 513 21.06 17.68 10.72
C PRO A 513 19.86 17.08 11.46
N SER A 514 18.72 17.03 10.79
CA SER A 514 17.50 16.42 11.32
C SER A 514 17.79 15.00 11.82
N ASN A 515 17.31 14.63 13.01
CA ASN A 515 17.37 13.24 13.52
C ASN A 515 16.72 12.20 12.58
N LYS A 516 16.00 12.67 11.54
CA LYS A 516 15.34 11.89 10.49
C LYS A 516 16.24 11.60 9.28
N ILE A 517 17.55 11.79 9.42
CA ILE A 517 18.58 11.53 8.42
C ILE A 517 19.72 10.75 9.07
N ASN A 518 20.29 9.80 8.34
CA ASN A 518 21.55 9.15 8.70
C ASN A 518 22.44 9.11 7.46
N GLU A 519 23.45 9.98 7.43
CA GLU A 519 24.34 10.13 6.28
C GLU A 519 25.17 8.88 6.02
N LYS A 520 25.57 8.17 7.07
CA LYS A 520 26.43 6.99 7.01
C LYS A 520 25.67 5.79 6.47
N GLU A 521 24.43 5.58 6.90
CA GLU A 521 23.56 4.60 6.26
C GLU A 521 23.35 4.93 4.78
N ALA A 522 23.19 6.21 4.42
CA ALA A 522 23.05 6.61 3.03
C ALA A 522 24.34 6.37 2.20
N ASP A 523 25.52 6.54 2.79
CA ASP A 523 26.81 6.18 2.14
C ASP A 523 26.89 4.66 1.90
N VAL A 524 26.53 3.86 2.91
CA VAL A 524 26.49 2.39 2.79
C VAL A 524 25.54 1.93 1.69
N VAL A 525 24.38 2.58 1.55
CA VAL A 525 23.44 2.30 0.45
C VAL A 525 24.09 2.53 -0.91
N VAL A 526 24.83 3.63 -1.10
CA VAL A 526 25.53 3.96 -2.35
C VAL A 526 26.62 2.91 -2.65
N ASP A 527 27.46 2.62 -1.67
CA ASP A 527 28.57 1.67 -1.82
C ASP A 527 28.06 0.26 -2.16
N LEU A 528 27.01 -0.18 -1.46
CA LEU A 528 26.36 -1.46 -1.71
C LEU A 528 25.75 -1.50 -3.12
N LEU A 529 25.14 -0.41 -3.60
CA LEU A 529 24.60 -0.37 -4.96
C LEU A 529 25.69 -0.46 -6.02
N HIS A 530 26.83 0.22 -5.85
CA HIS A 530 27.97 0.03 -6.74
C HIS A 530 28.42 -1.43 -6.77
N SER A 531 28.50 -2.10 -5.62
CA SER A 531 28.81 -3.53 -5.54
C SER A 531 27.77 -4.41 -6.23
N ILE A 532 26.48 -4.14 -6.03
CA ILE A 532 25.38 -4.83 -6.71
C ILE A 532 25.53 -4.72 -8.22
N TYR A 533 25.69 -3.51 -8.75
CA TYR A 533 25.87 -3.30 -10.19
C TYR A 533 27.12 -4.01 -10.73
N ARG A 534 28.26 -3.93 -10.03
CA ARG A 534 29.50 -4.61 -10.45
C ARG A 534 29.31 -6.12 -10.52
N VAL A 535 28.86 -6.74 -9.43
CA VAL A 535 28.72 -8.20 -9.33
C VAL A 535 27.66 -8.72 -10.30
N TYR A 536 26.52 -8.03 -10.44
CA TYR A 536 25.49 -8.44 -11.40
C TYR A 536 25.99 -8.35 -12.85
N ASN A 537 26.68 -7.27 -13.21
CA ASN A 537 27.26 -7.12 -14.55
C ASN A 537 28.31 -8.21 -14.84
N GLN A 538 29.19 -8.51 -13.88
CA GLN A 538 30.20 -9.58 -14.01
C GLN A 538 29.58 -10.96 -14.25
N ASN A 539 28.38 -11.19 -13.75
CA ASN A 539 27.66 -12.47 -13.86
C ASN A 539 26.58 -12.46 -14.95
N ASN A 540 26.59 -11.46 -15.84
CA ASN A 540 25.61 -11.30 -16.92
C ASN A 540 24.15 -11.27 -16.43
N LYS A 541 23.91 -10.78 -15.20
CA LYS A 541 22.56 -10.56 -14.68
C LYS A 541 22.13 -9.13 -14.98
N GLN A 542 21.07 -8.98 -15.77
CA GLN A 542 20.53 -7.66 -16.09
C GLN A 542 19.80 -7.06 -14.89
N ILE A 543 20.16 -5.82 -14.56
CA ILE A 543 19.39 -4.96 -13.65
C ILE A 543 18.56 -4.03 -14.51
N ASN A 544 17.24 -4.12 -14.41
CA ASN A 544 16.31 -3.19 -15.03
C ASN A 544 15.81 -2.15 -14.02
N HIS A 545 15.09 -1.12 -14.51
CA HIS A 545 14.51 -0.05 -13.70
C HIS A 545 13.62 -0.54 -12.52
N ASN A 546 13.06 -1.76 -12.61
CA ASN A 546 12.22 -2.37 -11.58
C ASN A 546 12.93 -3.46 -10.76
N SER A 547 14.24 -3.58 -10.86
CA SER A 547 15.00 -4.62 -10.15
C SER A 547 15.33 -4.22 -8.72
N ILE A 548 15.55 -2.93 -8.46
CA ILE A 548 16.03 -2.42 -7.16
C ILE A 548 14.95 -1.56 -6.50
N GLY A 549 14.85 -1.69 -5.18
CA GLY A 549 14.06 -0.79 -4.34
C GLY A 549 14.78 -0.47 -3.04
N ILE A 550 14.58 0.75 -2.56
CA ILE A 550 15.14 1.23 -1.32
C ILE A 550 14.01 1.69 -0.41
N ILE A 551 14.02 1.21 0.83
CA ILE A 551 13.00 1.52 1.83
C ILE A 551 13.68 2.27 2.97
N ALA A 552 13.09 3.39 3.40
CA ALA A 552 13.51 4.11 4.60
C ALA A 552 12.31 4.73 5.32
N PRO A 553 12.30 4.80 6.67
CA PRO A 553 11.14 5.25 7.42
C PRO A 553 10.88 6.76 7.33
N TYR A 554 11.91 7.55 6.99
CA TYR A 554 11.83 9.01 6.97
C TYR A 554 11.96 9.58 5.56
N ARG A 555 11.08 10.54 5.25
CA ARG A 555 11.10 11.26 3.96
C ARG A 555 12.42 12.02 3.73
N ASN A 556 13.00 12.57 4.79
CA ASN A 556 14.29 13.26 4.72
C ASN A 556 15.44 12.29 4.38
N GLN A 557 15.42 11.06 4.93
CA GLN A 557 16.39 10.02 4.55
C GLN A 557 16.20 9.59 3.09
N ILE A 558 14.97 9.43 2.61
CA ILE A 558 14.67 9.12 1.20
C ILE A 558 15.25 10.20 0.28
N ALA A 559 15.03 11.46 0.64
CA ALA A 559 15.55 12.61 -0.09
C ALA A 559 17.09 12.58 -0.13
N LEU A 560 17.76 12.39 1.02
CA LEU A 560 19.21 12.29 1.08
C LEU A 560 19.76 11.13 0.23
N ILE A 561 19.19 9.93 0.36
CA ILE A 561 19.64 8.78 -0.42
C ILE A 561 19.53 9.09 -1.90
N ARG A 562 18.40 9.63 -2.37
CA ARG A 562 18.21 9.99 -3.79
C ARG A 562 19.28 10.97 -4.28
N ASP A 563 19.55 12.03 -3.54
CA ASP A 563 20.60 13.00 -3.88
C ASP A 563 21.99 12.36 -3.94
N LYS A 564 22.35 11.51 -2.97
CA LYS A 564 23.62 10.77 -3.00
C LYS A 564 23.72 9.82 -4.20
N LEU A 565 22.66 9.10 -4.56
CA LEU A 565 22.69 8.22 -5.73
C LEU A 565 22.94 8.99 -7.04
N ILE A 566 22.31 10.15 -7.20
CA ILE A 566 22.50 11.02 -8.37
C ILE A 566 23.94 11.53 -8.43
N LYS A 567 24.45 12.06 -7.30
CA LYS A 567 25.83 12.60 -7.21
C LYS A 567 26.90 11.52 -7.44
N SER A 568 26.66 10.30 -6.98
CA SER A 568 27.57 9.17 -7.15
C SER A 568 27.44 8.46 -8.51
N SER A 569 26.67 9.03 -9.45
CA SER A 569 26.50 8.49 -10.80
C SER A 569 26.02 7.03 -10.83
N ILE A 570 25.12 6.66 -9.90
CA ILE A 570 24.51 5.34 -9.89
C ILE A 570 23.67 5.17 -11.16
N PRO A 571 23.84 4.06 -11.91
CA PRO A 571 23.04 3.81 -13.10
C PRO A 571 21.55 3.86 -12.78
N ASP A 572 20.80 4.59 -13.60
CA ASP A 572 19.34 4.71 -13.51
C ASP A 572 18.81 5.21 -12.15
N ALA A 573 19.64 5.98 -11.41
CA ALA A 573 19.32 6.45 -10.06
C ALA A 573 17.96 7.16 -9.94
N GLN A 574 17.53 7.86 -10.98
CA GLN A 574 16.26 8.59 -11.02
C GLN A 574 15.04 7.65 -11.01
N ASN A 575 15.18 6.44 -11.59
CA ASN A 575 14.09 5.47 -11.71
C ASN A 575 14.10 4.42 -10.59
N ILE A 576 15.14 4.37 -9.75
CA ILE A 576 15.15 3.51 -8.57
C ILE A 576 14.03 3.96 -7.61
N MET A 577 13.14 3.03 -7.26
CA MET A 577 12.06 3.32 -6.31
C MET A 577 12.63 3.46 -4.89
N ILE A 578 12.57 4.66 -4.33
CA ILE A 578 12.98 4.99 -2.96
C ILE A 578 11.77 5.59 -2.24
N ASP A 579 11.20 4.87 -1.27
CA ASP A 579 10.02 5.35 -0.55
C ASP A 579 9.91 4.75 0.88
N THR A 580 8.88 5.16 1.62
CA THR A 580 8.57 4.60 2.94
C THR A 580 7.90 3.24 2.81
N VAL A 581 7.87 2.48 3.90
CA VAL A 581 7.24 1.16 3.98
C VAL A 581 5.79 1.19 3.48
N GLU A 582 5.04 2.23 3.86
CA GLU A 582 3.63 2.41 3.53
C GLU A 582 3.40 2.52 2.02
N ARG A 583 4.26 3.26 1.28
CA ARG A 583 4.12 3.38 -0.18
C ARG A 583 4.76 2.22 -0.94
N PHE A 584 5.65 1.48 -0.29
CA PHE A 584 6.19 0.24 -0.83
C PHE A 584 5.20 -0.94 -0.73
N GLN A 585 4.13 -0.82 0.05
CA GLN A 585 3.07 -1.84 0.14
C GLN A 585 2.44 -2.09 -1.24
N GLY A 586 2.11 -3.35 -1.53
CA GLY A 586 1.71 -3.81 -2.87
C GLY A 586 2.88 -3.95 -3.87
N SER A 587 3.97 -3.20 -3.71
CA SER A 587 5.17 -3.31 -4.55
C SER A 587 6.05 -4.52 -4.19
N GLN A 588 6.94 -4.87 -5.11
CA GLN A 588 8.03 -5.83 -4.91
C GLN A 588 9.20 -5.51 -5.85
N ARG A 589 10.41 -5.95 -5.49
CA ARG A 589 11.63 -5.78 -6.30
C ARG A 589 12.49 -7.03 -6.19
N ASN A 590 13.38 -7.25 -7.17
CA ASN A 590 14.34 -8.36 -7.09
C ASN A 590 15.30 -8.17 -5.91
N ILE A 591 15.75 -6.93 -5.72
CA ILE A 591 16.66 -6.52 -4.66
C ILE A 591 15.99 -5.41 -3.84
N ILE A 592 15.96 -5.57 -2.52
CA ILE A 592 15.54 -4.51 -1.59
C ILE A 592 16.68 -4.16 -0.65
N ILE A 593 16.87 -2.87 -0.45
CA ILE A 593 17.76 -2.30 0.57
C ILE A 593 16.89 -1.52 1.55
N MET A 594 16.98 -1.83 2.84
CA MET A 594 16.26 -1.12 3.91
C MET A 594 17.26 -0.36 4.77
N SER A 595 17.17 0.97 4.77
CA SER A 595 17.88 1.86 5.70
C SER A 595 16.95 2.17 6.87
N PHE A 596 17.31 1.72 8.07
CA PHE A 596 16.51 1.94 9.28
C PHE A 596 16.56 3.40 9.76
N CYS A 597 17.65 4.11 9.47
CA CYS A 597 17.87 5.51 9.83
C CYS A 597 17.60 5.77 11.33
N ILE A 598 18.05 4.86 12.19
CA ILE A 598 17.88 4.96 13.65
C ILE A 598 19.17 5.49 14.26
N ASN A 599 19.08 6.71 14.76
CA ASN A 599 20.18 7.45 15.38
C ASN A 599 20.09 7.41 16.92
N GLN A 600 18.89 7.28 17.48
CA GLN A 600 18.65 7.29 18.93
C GLN A 600 17.54 6.31 19.36
N PRO A 601 17.56 5.80 20.61
CA PRO A 601 16.56 4.86 21.12
C PRO A 601 15.11 5.35 21.07
N SER A 602 14.86 6.66 21.21
CA SER A 602 13.49 7.23 21.14
C SER A 602 12.79 6.91 19.82
N GLN A 603 13.55 6.77 18.73
CA GLN A 603 13.03 6.54 17.40
C GLN A 603 12.44 5.14 17.19
N LEU A 604 12.80 4.17 18.05
CA LEU A 604 12.26 2.82 18.00
C LEU A 604 10.74 2.79 18.19
N LYS A 605 10.19 3.75 18.97
CA LYS A 605 8.74 3.89 19.17
C LYS A 605 7.99 4.12 17.85
N PHE A 606 8.60 4.84 16.91
CA PHE A 606 7.97 5.19 15.62
C PHE A 606 8.28 4.19 14.51
N LEU A 607 9.42 3.49 14.63
CA LEU A 607 9.82 2.45 13.70
C LEU A 607 8.88 1.24 13.80
N CYS A 608 8.49 0.86 15.02
CA CYS A 608 7.64 -0.30 15.25
C CYS A 608 6.16 0.02 14.99
N ASN A 609 5.46 -0.88 14.31
CA ASN A 609 4.00 -0.89 14.31
C ASN A 609 3.51 -2.28 14.71
N MET A 610 3.38 -2.48 16.02
CA MET A 610 3.01 -3.79 16.58
C MET A 610 1.52 -4.10 16.34
N SER A 611 1.21 -5.35 16.03
CA SER A 611 -0.13 -5.90 16.06
C SER A 611 -0.75 -5.78 17.46
N SER A 612 -2.08 -5.86 17.55
CA SER A 612 -2.82 -5.73 18.81
C SER A 612 -2.43 -6.80 19.85
N ASP A 613 -1.92 -7.96 19.42
CA ASP A 613 -1.39 -9.01 20.30
C ASP A 613 0.11 -8.89 20.60
N GLY A 614 0.78 -7.85 20.08
CA GLY A 614 2.20 -7.56 20.31
C GLY A 614 3.17 -8.54 19.66
N LYS A 615 2.72 -9.40 18.74
CA LYS A 615 3.58 -10.45 18.15
C LYS A 615 4.24 -10.04 16.84
N VAL A 616 3.57 -9.23 16.03
CA VAL A 616 4.00 -8.90 14.67
C VAL A 616 4.30 -7.41 14.57
N ASP A 617 5.51 -7.05 14.13
CA ASP A 617 5.77 -5.69 13.65
C ASP A 617 5.38 -5.60 12.18
N ARG A 618 4.23 -4.97 11.92
CA ARG A 618 3.61 -4.85 10.59
C ARG A 618 4.49 -4.08 9.61
N LYS A 619 5.22 -3.04 10.08
CA LYS A 619 6.14 -2.26 9.25
C LYS A 619 7.35 -3.10 8.84
N LEU A 620 7.94 -3.81 9.81
CA LEU A 620 9.06 -4.71 9.54
C LEU A 620 8.64 -5.83 8.57
N ASN A 621 7.49 -6.45 8.82
CA ASN A 621 6.96 -7.53 7.98
C ASN A 621 6.74 -7.08 6.53
N VAL A 622 6.12 -5.91 6.30
CA VAL A 622 5.99 -5.37 4.95
C VAL A 622 7.36 -5.15 4.31
N SER A 623 8.30 -4.50 5.02
CA SER A 623 9.64 -4.16 4.52
C SER A 623 10.42 -5.38 4.03
N ILE A 624 10.54 -6.42 4.87
CA ILE A 624 11.36 -7.61 4.57
C ILE A 624 10.69 -8.54 3.55
N THR A 625 9.39 -8.38 3.29
CA THR A 625 8.63 -9.21 2.34
C THR A 625 8.46 -8.56 0.96
N ARG A 626 9.19 -7.46 0.70
CA ARG A 626 9.23 -6.79 -0.62
C ARG A 626 10.28 -7.40 -1.56
N ALA A 627 11.30 -8.06 -1.01
CA ALA A 627 12.40 -8.64 -1.78
C ALA A 627 12.02 -9.98 -2.43
N ARG A 628 12.44 -10.21 -3.67
CA ARG A 628 12.31 -11.53 -4.32
C ARG A 628 13.58 -12.36 -4.20
N GLU A 629 14.73 -11.78 -4.55
CA GLU A 629 15.99 -12.51 -4.71
C GLU A 629 17.04 -12.14 -3.65
N GLN A 630 17.19 -10.86 -3.33
CA GLN A 630 18.12 -10.36 -2.31
C GLN A 630 17.53 -9.26 -1.42
N MET A 631 17.94 -9.26 -0.14
CA MET A 631 17.51 -8.33 0.90
C MET A 631 18.71 -7.84 1.72
N PHE A 632 18.95 -6.54 1.75
CA PHE A 632 19.98 -5.93 2.58
C PHE A 632 19.35 -5.02 3.63
N LEU A 633 19.67 -5.25 4.89
CA LEU A 633 19.22 -4.45 6.03
C LEU A 633 20.39 -3.59 6.51
N ILE A 634 20.19 -2.30 6.73
CA ILE A 634 21.24 -1.37 7.18
C ILE A 634 20.71 -0.61 8.39
N GLY A 635 21.43 -0.68 9.51
CA GLY A 635 21.06 0.09 10.71
C GLY A 635 21.97 -0.13 11.90
N ASN A 636 21.72 0.65 12.96
CA ASN A 636 22.47 0.56 14.21
C ASN A 636 21.98 -0.62 15.07
N ALA A 637 22.71 -1.74 15.06
CA ALA A 637 22.34 -2.96 15.81
C ALA A 637 22.24 -2.72 17.32
N ASN A 638 23.15 -1.92 17.89
CA ASN A 638 23.16 -1.56 19.31
C ASN A 638 21.87 -0.87 19.78
N ILE A 639 21.27 -0.01 18.95
CA ILE A 639 19.99 0.63 19.27
C ILE A 639 18.84 -0.34 18.96
N MET A 640 18.85 -0.97 17.79
CA MET A 640 17.76 -1.85 17.35
C MET A 640 17.50 -3.02 18.29
N LYS A 641 18.55 -3.61 18.90
CA LYS A 641 18.40 -4.73 19.86
C LYS A 641 17.61 -4.38 21.13
N LEU A 642 17.39 -3.09 21.42
CA LEU A 642 16.57 -2.65 22.56
C LEU A 642 15.10 -3.03 22.39
N GLN A 643 14.64 -3.27 21.16
CA GLN A 643 13.28 -3.72 20.90
C GLN A 643 13.24 -5.24 20.64
N PRO A 644 12.35 -6.02 21.30
CA PRO A 644 12.37 -7.49 21.22
C PRO A 644 12.25 -8.08 19.81
N VAL A 645 11.42 -7.50 18.93
CA VAL A 645 11.25 -8.02 17.55
C VAL A 645 12.52 -7.83 16.71
N TYR A 646 13.21 -6.69 16.88
CA TYR A 646 14.46 -6.42 16.19
C TYR A 646 15.62 -7.20 16.79
N LYS A 647 15.61 -7.46 18.11
CA LYS A 647 16.56 -8.40 18.71
C LYS A 647 16.45 -9.78 18.05
N LYS A 648 15.24 -10.33 17.91
CA LYS A 648 15.03 -11.61 17.19
C LYS A 648 15.51 -11.56 15.74
N LEU A 649 15.30 -10.43 15.06
CA LEU A 649 15.80 -10.21 13.70
C LEU A 649 17.34 -10.25 13.66
N LEU A 650 18.01 -9.53 14.57
CA LEU A 650 19.47 -9.52 14.67
C LEU A 650 20.01 -10.91 15.04
N ASP A 651 19.37 -11.62 15.96
CA ASP A 651 19.71 -13.00 16.31
C ASP A 651 19.61 -13.94 15.10
N PHE A 652 18.60 -13.75 14.23
CA PHE A 652 18.47 -14.48 12.96
C PHE A 652 19.57 -14.14 11.95
N TYR A 653 20.06 -12.90 11.95
CA TYR A 653 21.13 -12.44 11.07
C TYR A 653 22.53 -12.58 11.69
N LYS A 654 22.69 -13.20 12.86
CA LYS A 654 23.97 -13.25 13.60
C LYS A 654 25.15 -13.76 12.76
N ASP A 655 24.94 -14.84 12.00
CA ASP A 655 25.98 -15.43 11.12
C ASP A 655 26.08 -14.74 9.75
N LYS A 656 25.22 -13.75 9.49
CA LYS A 656 25.09 -12.97 8.25
C LYS A 656 25.17 -11.46 8.53
N MET A 657 25.79 -11.09 9.64
CA MET A 657 25.96 -9.72 10.08
C MET A 657 27.31 -9.21 9.60
N ILE A 658 27.32 -8.00 9.05
CA ILE A 658 28.49 -7.30 8.53
C ILE A 658 28.72 -6.12 9.46
N GLU A 659 29.85 -6.10 10.15
CA GLU A 659 30.29 -4.96 10.95
C GLU A 659 31.01 -3.97 10.02
N ASN A 660 30.49 -2.75 9.94
CA ASN A 660 31.08 -1.66 9.15
C ASN A 660 31.59 -0.54 10.06
#